data_AF-A0AAN8FNT3-F1
#
_entry.id   AF-A0AAN8FNT3-F1
#
_cell.length_a   1.000
_cell.length_b   1.000
_cell.length_c   1.000
_cell.angle_alpha   90.00
_cell.angle_beta   90.00
_cell.angle_gamma   90.00
#
_symmetry.space_group_name_H-M   'P 1'
#
loop_
_entity.id
_entity.type
_entity.pdbx_description
1 polymer ?
#
loop_
_entity_poly.entity_id
_entity_poly.type
_entity_poly.pdbx_seq_one_letter_code
_entity_poly.pdbx_strand_id
1 'polypeptide(L)'
;MGQELTLASNYDYSRTTVILLIFFVSETTFGNRRSDTFRFDFEGKGPVAKIITPENAMDGFAQNKDATSVHLLTGDTFYTNGYSADDIESLLHFSKATLHMCIEIQRIALSFLSVDVMAIKGNCGGPMLKIVNNPQLEYIEFKPNFIKSLKGVAGKPVLVHGNKKLDKAVIQSFSRYPFIDVQENYGECMMPSPLESLRQITSDNCTIFYGPLIVKSTVTSLPLPHVMENKYKWTGCILIENTALDSVKFLRMFKYFSAMTRCQHRIRGNKNLCLTKELDFLHSQFFVSNLQISDNKESCKHACTGGTATDEYLKSIAQCSEIYGDLVISGWKSKSRYVENLRSIKHIMGRLIIANNSGLEKFTYFSNLETISARDGKYPFLIVRNNSDLSDLPMPKLNVNIDVRGNDPRLEATGNPLLTRYVTATAADTTKGVRSSTDVTSAIYSTPKEDMHTSSAEAVHTKLKGYTSTLKKHTEAQTVSPTALLPKKVKGAPNIAGTNQESVDIRMQYLLIVVGAVILFTLAVITSFILFLLFMPGRHSVKLPPLPKLSEESRKILSSLSKEISSKNPIFWSAYDKEVLWEPGRSAAGADTKATGAKSTKSLKALMIPLAANGTLPAKKKLDCDKLLLRRVQEISKYQYVIMVGNGTDVSKIVPRLPNCVGGLSLYIDSKEGATYSYKLVEVYHMSSRTIYHKYEVRNVKKRRKKHIHLLYYEWLEERFPTEFNEILRVLHFCSKKKAICVSNRRKEVFSLLYLIFNIVCAAKQVKMVKIFQFHLRNCNGAPLDREEMLFAFRTVIDWAQETASQLRNDKGMSNWCQIYTKMATFAKSHPNVRFIRHSFLTGDGEVLPKSEEAALNCRRVPFSERCDAVDKHFGLRKRGEVEEIPEIEPDKIIDVPVMTAECKDDNYKEDLGGIKTEKRKKSLEETVIDDINVKTAILSPEQEDLGYRDPAIANKIYIKSETIF
;
A
#
# COMPACT_ATOMS: atom_id res chain seq x y z
N MET A 1 12.61 -47.69 37.93
CA MET A 1 11.96 -48.16 39.16
C MET A 1 11.14 -46.99 39.71
N GLY A 2 9.81 -46.97 39.66
CA GLY A 2 8.90 -47.87 38.96
C GLY A 2 7.96 -48.64 39.88
N GLN A 3 6.77 -48.08 40.14
CA GLN A 3 5.55 -48.83 40.40
C GLN A 3 4.33 -47.94 40.14
N GLU A 4 3.26 -48.53 39.61
CA GLU A 4 1.95 -47.90 39.47
C GLU A 4 1.08 -48.23 40.69
N LEU A 5 0.04 -47.43 40.93
CA LEU A 5 -1.14 -47.88 41.66
C LEU A 5 -2.39 -47.15 41.14
N THR A 6 -3.37 -47.95 40.72
CA THR A 6 -4.69 -47.50 40.20
C THR A 6 -5.74 -47.60 41.32
N LEU A 7 -7.02 -47.30 40.99
CA LEU A 7 -8.21 -47.22 41.88
C LEU A 7 -8.38 -45.84 42.56
N ALA A 8 -9.59 -45.31 42.76
CA ALA A 8 -10.90 -45.64 42.18
C ALA A 8 -11.84 -44.42 42.21
N SER A 9 -13.01 -44.53 41.56
CA SER A 9 -14.04 -43.49 41.49
C SER A 9 -14.88 -43.35 42.77
N ASN A 10 -15.57 -42.20 42.87
CA ASN A 10 -16.62 -41.84 43.85
C ASN A 10 -16.13 -41.47 45.26
N TYR A 11 -16.28 -40.19 45.62
CA TYR A 11 -16.97 -39.80 46.86
C TYR A 11 -17.54 -38.37 46.74
N ASP A 12 -18.37 -37.99 47.71
CA ASP A 12 -19.34 -36.89 47.66
C ASP A 12 -18.72 -35.48 47.82
N TYR A 13 -19.40 -34.45 47.29
CA TYR A 13 -18.90 -33.07 47.23
C TYR A 13 -19.33 -32.22 48.44
N SER A 14 -19.10 -32.72 49.66
CA SER A 14 -19.45 -31.99 50.88
C SER A 14 -18.45 -30.86 51.20
N ARG A 15 -18.90 -29.62 50.99
CA ARG A 15 -18.27 -28.33 51.38
C ARG A 15 -17.14 -28.41 52.42
N THR A 16 -15.95 -27.91 52.08
CA THR A 16 -14.97 -27.40 53.07
C THR A 16 -14.26 -26.18 52.50
N THR A 17 -14.61 -24.98 52.98
CA THR A 17 -13.99 -23.72 52.56
C THR A 17 -12.69 -23.50 53.32
N VAL A 18 -11.55 -23.71 52.67
CA VAL A 18 -10.23 -23.35 53.24
C VAL A 18 -10.03 -21.85 53.13
N ILE A 19 -10.35 -21.10 54.20
CA ILE A 19 -10.03 -19.68 54.31
C ILE A 19 -8.57 -19.54 54.73
N LEU A 20 -7.70 -19.19 53.79
CA LEU A 20 -6.28 -18.94 54.04
C LEU A 20 -6.06 -17.53 54.63
N LEU A 21 -6.38 -17.35 55.91
CA LEU A 21 -6.13 -16.08 56.64
C LEU A 21 -4.65 -15.94 57.01
N ILE A 22 -3.97 -15.00 56.34
CA ILE A 22 -2.61 -14.57 56.71
C ILE A 22 -2.74 -13.46 57.78
N PHE A 23 -2.39 -13.77 59.02
CA PHE A 23 -2.24 -12.79 60.10
C PHE A 23 -0.77 -12.53 60.40
N PHE A 24 -0.39 -11.26 60.52
CA PHE A 24 0.69 -10.87 61.41
C PHE A 24 0.13 -10.82 62.84
N VAL A 25 0.84 -11.41 63.79
CA VAL A 25 0.49 -11.39 65.22
C VAL A 25 1.58 -10.68 66.00
N SER A 26 1.16 -9.71 66.81
CA SER A 26 1.86 -9.33 68.05
C SER A 26 0.91 -9.65 69.20
N GLU A 27 1.40 -10.36 70.22
CA GLU A 27 0.56 -10.94 71.27
C GLU A 27 -0.03 -9.90 72.22
N THR A 28 -1.27 -10.10 72.64
CA THR A 28 -1.65 -10.06 74.07
C THR A 28 -3.01 -10.74 74.30
N THR A 29 -3.19 -11.34 75.47
CA THR A 29 -4.31 -12.24 75.80
C THR A 29 -5.48 -11.53 76.47
N PHE A 30 -6.73 -11.88 76.12
CA PHE A 30 -7.73 -12.49 77.03
C PHE A 30 -9.11 -12.70 76.35
N GLY A 31 -9.95 -13.58 76.93
CA GLY A 31 -11.42 -13.51 76.79
C GLY A 31 -12.09 -14.48 75.81
N ASN A 32 -12.60 -15.61 76.31
CA ASN A 32 -13.42 -16.56 75.55
C ASN A 32 -14.92 -16.28 75.75
N ARG A 33 -15.67 -15.95 74.68
CA ARG A 33 -17.15 -16.02 74.66
C ARG A 33 -17.73 -16.04 73.23
N ARG A 34 -18.73 -16.92 73.08
CA ARG A 34 -19.82 -17.08 72.06
C ARG A 34 -19.70 -16.48 70.64
N SER A 35 -20.24 -17.25 69.70
CA SER A 35 -20.45 -16.88 68.30
C SER A 35 -21.60 -15.89 68.12
N ASP A 36 -21.26 -14.62 67.93
CA ASP A 36 -22.14 -13.62 67.32
C ASP A 36 -21.61 -13.26 65.92
N THR A 37 -22.52 -13.01 64.97
CA THR A 37 -22.14 -12.61 63.60
C THR A 37 -21.49 -11.23 63.60
N PHE A 38 -20.20 -11.16 63.22
CA PHE A 38 -19.45 -9.90 63.09
C PHE A 38 -20.03 -9.01 61.99
N ARG A 39 -20.98 -8.16 62.38
CA ARG A 39 -21.50 -7.06 61.58
C ARG A 39 -20.60 -5.85 61.76
N PHE A 40 -19.68 -5.65 60.81
CA PHE A 40 -18.84 -4.43 60.76
C PHE A 40 -19.66 -3.24 60.24
N ASP A 41 -20.54 -2.71 61.09
CA ASP A 41 -21.21 -1.43 60.84
C ASP A 41 -20.17 -0.30 61.00
N PHE A 42 -19.54 0.09 59.89
CA PHE A 42 -18.67 1.27 59.82
C PHE A 42 -19.53 2.55 59.92
N GLU A 43 -19.80 3.03 61.14
CA GLU A 43 -20.30 4.38 61.39
C GLU A 43 -19.23 5.47 61.17
N GLY A 44 -18.56 5.40 60.02
CA GLY A 44 -17.64 6.42 59.52
C GLY A 44 -18.13 6.93 58.17
N LYS A 45 -18.19 8.25 57.99
CA LYS A 45 -18.59 8.91 56.72
C LYS A 45 -17.50 8.81 55.64
N GLY A 46 -16.90 7.64 55.48
CA GLY A 46 -15.88 7.33 54.48
C GLY A 46 -16.48 6.78 53.19
N PRO A 47 -15.71 6.77 52.08
CA PRO A 47 -16.14 6.16 50.83
C PRO A 47 -16.26 4.64 50.98
N VAL A 48 -17.49 4.11 50.90
CA VAL A 48 -17.74 2.67 50.91
C VAL A 48 -17.20 2.06 49.62
N ALA A 49 -16.07 1.35 49.74
CA ALA A 49 -15.51 0.49 48.72
C ALA A 49 -16.08 -0.92 48.87
N LYS A 50 -16.86 -1.40 47.90
CA LYS A 50 -17.44 -2.75 47.94
C LYS A 50 -16.69 -3.71 47.02
N ILE A 51 -16.67 -4.97 47.44
CA ILE A 51 -15.86 -6.06 46.89
C ILE A 51 -16.86 -7.15 46.45
N ILE A 52 -16.84 -7.53 45.17
CA ILE A 52 -17.91 -8.31 44.52
C ILE A 52 -17.36 -9.52 43.78
N THR A 53 -17.97 -10.70 43.95
CA THR A 53 -17.70 -11.91 43.14
C THR A 53 -18.43 -11.84 41.80
N PRO A 54 -17.89 -12.47 40.72
CA PRO A 54 -18.64 -12.62 39.47
C PRO A 54 -20.02 -13.28 39.66
N GLU A 55 -20.12 -14.29 40.54
CA GLU A 55 -21.35 -15.08 40.75
C GLU A 55 -22.47 -14.27 41.41
N ASN A 56 -22.16 -13.44 42.41
CA ASN A 56 -23.14 -12.64 43.15
C ASN A 56 -23.18 -11.18 42.67
N ALA A 57 -22.83 -10.93 41.41
CA ALA A 57 -22.60 -9.59 40.89
C ALA A 57 -23.84 -8.70 41.04
N MET A 58 -24.99 -9.15 40.52
CA MET A 58 -26.17 -8.30 40.36
C MET A 58 -26.92 -8.06 41.69
N ASP A 59 -26.97 -9.05 42.59
CA ASP A 59 -27.41 -8.83 43.98
C ASP A 59 -26.52 -7.80 44.69
N GLY A 60 -25.20 -7.90 44.47
CA GLY A 60 -24.22 -6.94 44.97
C GLY A 60 -24.45 -5.53 44.45
N PHE A 61 -24.82 -5.37 43.19
CA PHE A 61 -25.14 -4.07 42.59
C PHE A 61 -26.48 -3.51 43.06
N ALA A 62 -27.56 -4.29 42.97
CA ALA A 62 -28.92 -3.86 43.29
C ALA A 62 -29.05 -3.27 44.70
N GLN A 63 -28.35 -3.86 45.67
CA GLN A 63 -28.38 -3.46 47.08
C GLN A 63 -27.51 -2.22 47.42
N ASN A 64 -26.68 -1.67 46.52
CA ASN A 64 -25.58 -0.75 46.90
C ASN A 64 -25.44 0.50 46.02
N LYS A 65 -26.56 1.16 45.70
CA LYS A 65 -26.63 2.35 44.80
C LYS A 65 -25.76 3.55 45.21
N ASP A 66 -25.35 3.66 46.47
CA ASP A 66 -24.47 4.72 46.97
C ASP A 66 -22.97 4.34 47.08
N ALA A 67 -22.57 3.17 46.59
CA ALA A 67 -21.15 2.78 46.54
C ALA A 67 -20.32 3.77 45.71
N THR A 68 -19.16 4.17 46.24
CA THR A 68 -18.24 5.12 45.58
C THR A 68 -17.08 4.42 44.87
N SER A 69 -16.77 3.19 45.27
CA SER A 69 -15.84 2.31 44.55
C SER A 69 -16.37 0.87 44.55
N VAL A 70 -16.24 0.17 43.43
CA VAL A 70 -16.58 -1.25 43.31
C VAL A 70 -15.41 -2.02 42.71
N HIS A 71 -14.98 -3.08 43.39
CA HIS A 71 -13.84 -3.91 43.02
C HIS A 71 -14.31 -5.34 42.69
N LEU A 72 -13.79 -5.90 41.60
CA LEU A 72 -14.00 -7.31 41.25
C LEU A 72 -13.03 -8.18 42.08
N LEU A 73 -13.54 -9.25 42.71
CA LEU A 73 -12.74 -10.12 43.59
C LEU A 73 -11.70 -10.96 42.87
N THR A 74 -12.02 -11.39 41.65
CA THR A 74 -11.27 -12.44 40.93
C THR A 74 -11.17 -12.09 39.45
N GLY A 75 -9.92 -11.96 38.97
CA GLY A 75 -9.62 -11.55 37.60
C GLY A 75 -9.78 -10.06 37.34
N ASP A 76 -9.12 -9.56 36.29
CA ASP A 76 -9.18 -8.14 35.90
C ASP A 76 -10.44 -7.78 35.08
N THR A 77 -11.17 -8.75 34.50
CA THR A 77 -12.22 -8.50 33.50
C THR A 77 -13.56 -9.12 33.88
N PHE A 78 -14.60 -8.28 33.94
CA PHE A 78 -15.99 -8.68 33.99
C PHE A 78 -16.53 -8.93 32.57
N TYR A 79 -17.03 -10.13 32.32
CA TYR A 79 -17.67 -10.52 31.06
C TYR A 79 -19.18 -10.57 31.23
N THR A 80 -19.90 -9.91 30.34
CA THR A 80 -21.38 -9.80 30.37
C THR A 80 -22.13 -11.01 29.77
N ASN A 81 -21.42 -12.05 29.34
CA ASN A 81 -22.03 -13.21 28.72
C ASN A 81 -22.94 -13.95 29.72
N GLY A 82 -24.25 -13.95 29.47
CA GLY A 82 -25.26 -14.61 30.31
C GLY A 82 -26.10 -13.68 31.20
N TYR A 83 -25.79 -12.38 31.24
CA TYR A 83 -26.59 -11.37 31.93
C TYR A 83 -27.67 -10.78 31.02
N SER A 84 -28.75 -10.26 31.61
CA SER A 84 -29.79 -9.51 30.89
C SER A 84 -29.32 -8.11 30.48
N ALA A 85 -30.14 -7.38 29.72
CA ALA A 85 -29.86 -5.97 29.44
C ALA A 85 -29.93 -5.13 30.74
N ASP A 86 -30.97 -5.35 31.55
CA ASP A 86 -31.28 -4.63 32.79
C ASP A 86 -30.17 -4.78 33.85
N ASP A 87 -29.54 -5.96 33.94
CA ASP A 87 -28.35 -6.23 34.76
C ASP A 87 -27.17 -5.33 34.35
N ILE A 88 -26.98 -5.17 33.05
CA ILE A 88 -25.84 -4.46 32.46
C ILE A 88 -26.06 -2.95 32.52
N GLU A 89 -27.30 -2.48 32.31
CA GLU A 89 -27.65 -1.08 32.60
C GLU A 89 -27.48 -0.78 34.09
N SER A 90 -27.92 -1.68 34.99
CA SER A 90 -27.74 -1.54 36.44
C SER A 90 -26.25 -1.41 36.81
N LEU A 91 -25.39 -2.30 36.31
CA LEU A 91 -23.91 -2.23 36.45
C LEU A 91 -23.32 -0.88 36.00
N LEU A 92 -23.93 -0.21 35.02
CA LEU A 92 -23.37 0.96 34.34
C LEU A 92 -24.08 2.28 34.70
N HIS A 93 -25.05 2.27 35.61
CA HIS A 93 -25.80 3.45 36.05
C HIS A 93 -25.34 4.03 37.41
N PHE A 94 -24.20 3.57 37.95
CA PHE A 94 -23.63 4.07 39.20
C PHE A 94 -22.89 5.42 39.01
N SER A 95 -23.65 6.50 38.82
CA SER A 95 -23.13 7.85 38.49
C SER A 95 -22.07 8.41 39.46
N LYS A 96 -22.05 7.90 40.71
CA LYS A 96 -21.08 8.24 41.76
C LYS A 96 -19.88 7.27 41.88
N ALA A 97 -19.92 6.09 41.26
CA ALA A 97 -18.94 5.03 41.48
C ALA A 97 -17.75 5.10 40.51
N THR A 98 -16.57 4.72 41.00
CA THR A 98 -15.49 4.18 40.16
C THR A 98 -15.58 2.65 40.12
N LEU A 99 -15.63 2.07 38.92
CA LEU A 99 -15.52 0.62 38.74
C LEU A 99 -14.04 0.23 38.59
N HIS A 100 -13.53 -0.57 39.52
CA HIS A 100 -12.16 -1.09 39.55
C HIS A 100 -12.09 -2.49 38.90
N MET A 101 -12.42 -2.54 37.60
CA MET A 101 -12.37 -3.71 36.73
C MET A 101 -12.33 -3.27 35.25
N CYS A 102 -11.98 -4.18 34.34
CA CYS A 102 -12.22 -4.06 32.91
C CYS A 102 -13.60 -4.66 32.57
N ILE A 103 -14.31 -4.17 31.56
CA ILE A 103 -15.67 -4.62 31.22
C ILE A 103 -15.76 -5.00 29.73
N GLU A 104 -16.31 -6.18 29.43
CA GLU A 104 -16.54 -6.67 28.06
C GLU A 104 -18.03 -6.96 27.81
N ILE A 105 -18.70 -6.03 27.12
CA ILE A 105 -20.12 -6.07 26.76
C ILE A 105 -20.28 -6.70 25.37
N GLN A 106 -20.76 -7.95 25.28
CA GLN A 106 -20.88 -8.64 24.00
C GLN A 106 -22.02 -9.65 23.90
N ARG A 107 -22.48 -9.89 22.65
CA ARG A 107 -23.47 -10.91 22.26
C ARG A 107 -24.86 -10.73 22.89
N ILE A 108 -25.18 -9.55 23.41
CA ILE A 108 -26.48 -9.25 24.05
C ILE A 108 -27.42 -8.55 23.07
N ALA A 109 -28.73 -8.73 23.28
CA ALA A 109 -29.81 -8.17 22.48
C ALA A 109 -30.29 -6.78 22.96
N LEU A 110 -29.41 -5.96 23.55
CA LEU A 110 -29.71 -4.57 23.91
C LEU A 110 -29.82 -3.67 22.67
N SER A 111 -30.75 -2.70 22.70
CA SER A 111 -30.93 -1.67 21.67
C SER A 111 -30.31 -0.32 22.05
N PHE A 112 -30.28 -0.01 23.34
CA PHE A 112 -29.73 1.19 23.95
C PHE A 112 -28.71 0.79 25.03
N LEU A 113 -27.75 1.66 25.32
CA LEU A 113 -26.78 1.50 26.41
C LEU A 113 -26.38 2.87 26.96
N SER A 114 -26.61 3.15 28.24
CA SER A 114 -26.06 4.34 28.91
C SER A 114 -24.95 3.97 29.88
N VAL A 115 -23.80 4.63 29.76
CA VAL A 115 -22.68 4.50 30.70
C VAL A 115 -22.60 5.76 31.57
N ASP A 116 -23.25 5.69 32.73
CA ASP A 116 -23.23 6.67 33.81
C ASP A 116 -22.44 6.13 35.00
N VAL A 117 -21.12 6.08 34.86
CA VAL A 117 -20.17 5.83 35.96
C VAL A 117 -19.13 6.94 36.00
N MET A 118 -18.56 7.22 37.17
CA MET A 118 -17.57 8.28 37.30
C MET A 118 -16.28 7.95 36.53
N ALA A 119 -15.82 6.70 36.62
CA ALA A 119 -14.66 6.18 35.90
C ALA A 119 -14.66 4.64 35.87
N ILE A 120 -14.00 4.07 34.88
CA ILE A 120 -13.61 2.65 34.85
C ILE A 120 -12.08 2.60 34.94
N LYS A 121 -11.52 1.75 35.79
CA LYS A 121 -10.07 1.61 36.05
C LYS A 121 -9.73 0.13 36.23
N GLY A 122 -8.64 -0.35 35.65
CA GLY A 122 -8.18 -1.73 35.84
C GLY A 122 -6.81 -1.96 35.20
N ASN A 123 -6.17 -3.09 35.50
CA ASN A 123 -4.88 -3.47 34.92
C ASN A 123 -5.06 -4.09 33.51
N CYS A 124 -5.88 -3.45 32.68
CA CYS A 124 -6.39 -4.02 31.44
C CYS A 124 -5.27 -4.21 30.41
N GLY A 125 -5.10 -5.45 29.91
CA GLY A 125 -4.19 -5.73 28.79
C GLY A 125 -4.58 -5.07 27.46
N GLY A 126 -5.80 -4.52 27.39
CA GLY A 126 -6.37 -3.76 26.27
C GLY A 126 -7.28 -2.63 26.79
N PRO A 127 -8.40 -2.33 26.11
CA PRO A 127 -9.39 -1.37 26.58
C PRO A 127 -9.95 -1.70 27.97
N MET A 128 -10.34 -0.66 28.71
CA MET A 128 -11.05 -0.75 29.99
C MET A 128 -12.54 -1.07 29.79
N LEU A 129 -13.14 -0.59 28.69
CA LEU A 129 -14.50 -0.93 28.27
C LEU A 129 -14.50 -1.38 26.81
N LYS A 130 -15.05 -2.56 26.54
CA LYS A 130 -15.33 -3.06 25.19
C LYS A 130 -16.83 -3.23 25.02
N ILE A 131 -17.38 -2.75 23.89
CA ILE A 131 -18.77 -2.93 23.49
C ILE A 131 -18.75 -3.52 22.08
N VAL A 132 -18.88 -4.85 21.98
CA VAL A 132 -18.62 -5.56 20.73
C VAL A 132 -19.64 -6.65 20.42
N ASN A 133 -19.99 -6.83 19.14
CA ASN A 133 -20.93 -7.85 18.69
C ASN A 133 -22.29 -7.84 19.41
N ASN A 134 -22.88 -6.65 19.63
CA ASN A 134 -24.25 -6.52 20.12
C ASN A 134 -25.15 -6.20 18.91
N PRO A 135 -25.81 -7.20 18.27
CA PRO A 135 -26.36 -7.06 16.94
C PRO A 135 -27.61 -6.17 16.88
N GLN A 136 -28.28 -5.94 18.00
CA GLN A 136 -29.44 -5.06 18.12
C GLN A 136 -29.08 -3.63 18.57
N LEU A 137 -27.83 -3.38 18.96
CA LEU A 137 -27.43 -2.12 19.60
C LEU A 137 -27.44 -0.97 18.58
N GLU A 138 -28.42 -0.07 18.74
CA GLU A 138 -28.70 1.07 17.88
C GLU A 138 -28.10 2.35 18.46
N TYR A 139 -28.08 2.52 19.79
CA TYR A 139 -27.60 3.75 20.44
C TYR A 139 -26.72 3.48 21.66
N ILE A 140 -25.67 4.30 21.86
CA ILE A 140 -24.81 4.27 23.04
C ILE A 140 -24.63 5.70 23.55
N GLU A 141 -24.81 5.89 24.86
CA GLU A 141 -24.57 7.15 25.58
C GLU A 141 -23.37 7.00 26.51
N PHE A 142 -22.42 7.93 26.46
CA PHE A 142 -21.34 8.04 27.44
C PHE A 142 -21.51 9.36 28.21
N LYS A 143 -21.80 9.30 29.51
CA LYS A 143 -22.08 10.52 30.29
C LYS A 143 -20.83 11.40 30.41
N PRO A 144 -20.99 12.73 30.61
CA PRO A 144 -19.86 13.67 30.61
C PRO A 144 -18.77 13.38 31.66
N ASN A 145 -19.12 12.74 32.77
CA ASN A 145 -18.14 12.40 33.82
C ASN A 145 -17.26 11.22 33.39
N PHE A 146 -17.86 10.15 32.85
CA PHE A 146 -17.11 9.06 32.22
C PHE A 146 -16.17 9.59 31.12
N ILE A 147 -16.66 10.41 30.18
CA ILE A 147 -15.82 11.00 29.11
C ILE A 147 -14.67 11.86 29.66
N LYS A 148 -14.84 12.58 30.78
CA LYS A 148 -13.74 13.31 31.42
C LYS A 148 -12.68 12.35 31.98
N SER A 149 -13.08 11.24 32.61
CA SER A 149 -12.16 10.28 33.24
C SER A 149 -11.18 9.61 32.26
N LEU A 150 -11.58 9.44 31.00
CA LEU A 150 -10.77 8.86 29.92
C LEU A 150 -9.65 9.78 29.41
N LYS A 151 -9.68 11.08 29.72
CA LYS A 151 -8.69 12.04 29.22
C LYS A 151 -7.33 11.85 29.91
N GLY A 152 -6.30 11.54 29.11
CA GLY A 152 -4.95 11.30 29.60
C GLY A 152 -4.64 9.83 29.89
N VAL A 153 -5.64 8.94 29.84
CA VAL A 153 -5.40 7.49 29.85
C VAL A 153 -4.69 7.09 28.55
N ALA A 154 -3.62 6.31 28.64
CA ALA A 154 -2.78 5.98 27.50
C ALA A 154 -3.44 4.94 26.56
N GLY A 155 -3.50 5.25 25.26
CA GLY A 155 -4.04 4.36 24.23
C GLY A 155 -5.53 4.56 23.96
N LYS A 156 -6.28 3.45 23.88
CA LYS A 156 -7.72 3.39 23.60
C LYS A 156 -8.45 2.71 24.76
N PRO A 157 -8.77 3.42 25.86
CA PRO A 157 -9.48 2.84 27.00
C PRO A 157 -10.92 2.39 26.69
N VAL A 158 -11.56 2.87 25.61
CA VAL A 158 -12.90 2.42 25.18
C VAL A 158 -12.84 1.92 23.73
N LEU A 159 -13.50 0.80 23.45
CA LEU A 159 -13.55 0.15 22.13
C LEU A 159 -14.98 -0.27 21.78
N VAL A 160 -15.50 0.17 20.64
CA VAL A 160 -16.90 -0.04 20.20
C VAL A 160 -16.94 -0.55 18.75
N HIS A 161 -17.10 -1.86 18.54
CA HIS A 161 -16.92 -2.46 17.20
C HIS A 161 -17.83 -3.66 16.90
N GLY A 162 -18.13 -3.87 15.61
CA GLY A 162 -18.99 -4.98 15.16
C GLY A 162 -20.44 -4.90 15.65
N ASN A 163 -20.92 -3.74 16.09
CA ASN A 163 -22.31 -3.52 16.50
C ASN A 163 -23.10 -3.08 15.26
N LYS A 164 -23.70 -4.06 14.58
CA LYS A 164 -24.28 -3.95 13.23
C LYS A 164 -25.22 -2.76 13.03
N LYS A 165 -26.11 -2.52 14.01
CA LYS A 165 -27.14 -1.48 13.96
C LYS A 165 -26.70 -0.10 14.47
N LEU A 166 -25.51 0.02 15.05
CA LEU A 166 -25.11 1.22 15.80
C LEU A 166 -25.19 2.48 14.92
N ASP A 167 -25.94 3.47 15.40
CA ASP A 167 -26.30 4.63 14.58
C ASP A 167 -25.09 5.44 14.09
N LYS A 168 -25.25 5.95 12.87
CA LYS A 168 -24.23 6.68 12.12
C LYS A 168 -23.92 8.06 12.72
N ALA A 169 -24.84 8.69 13.46
CA ALA A 169 -24.56 9.91 14.21
C ALA A 169 -23.84 9.61 15.53
N VAL A 170 -24.18 8.51 16.23
CA VAL A 170 -23.43 8.02 17.42
C VAL A 170 -21.97 7.72 17.07
N ILE A 171 -21.74 6.99 15.97
CA ILE A 171 -20.39 6.75 15.43
C ILE A 171 -19.64 8.07 15.18
N GLN A 172 -20.29 9.06 14.55
CA GLN A 172 -19.72 10.38 14.26
C GLN A 172 -19.61 11.32 15.48
N SER A 173 -20.25 11.02 16.61
CA SER A 173 -19.98 11.72 17.88
C SER A 173 -18.74 11.13 18.55
N PHE A 174 -18.61 9.80 18.57
CA PHE A 174 -17.50 9.13 19.23
C PHE A 174 -16.17 9.25 18.46
N SER A 175 -16.20 9.30 17.13
CA SER A 175 -15.00 9.50 16.29
C SER A 175 -14.30 10.86 16.50
N ARG A 176 -14.85 11.74 17.34
CA ARG A 176 -14.26 13.03 17.75
C ARG A 176 -13.32 12.90 18.96
N TYR A 177 -13.40 11.80 19.71
CA TYR A 177 -12.60 11.56 20.90
C TYR A 177 -11.44 10.61 20.58
N PRO A 178 -10.17 11.08 20.55
CA PRO A 178 -9.05 10.27 20.08
C PRO A 178 -8.75 9.03 20.95
N PHE A 179 -9.22 9.03 22.20
CA PHE A 179 -9.11 7.92 23.16
C PHE A 179 -10.23 6.87 23.08
N ILE A 180 -11.24 7.07 22.22
CA ILE A 180 -12.26 6.05 21.91
C ILE A 180 -11.89 5.39 20.58
N ASP A 181 -11.91 4.06 20.52
CA ASP A 181 -11.91 3.29 19.27
C ASP A 181 -13.35 2.95 18.92
N VAL A 182 -13.79 3.26 17.71
CA VAL A 182 -15.17 3.06 17.27
C VAL A 182 -15.21 2.65 15.80
N GLN A 183 -16.10 1.71 15.47
CA GLN A 183 -16.38 1.26 14.11
C GLN A 183 -16.51 2.42 13.12
N GLU A 184 -15.71 2.38 12.05
CA GLU A 184 -15.65 3.47 11.07
C GLU A 184 -16.95 3.66 10.29
N ASN A 185 -17.81 2.64 10.26
CA ASN A 185 -18.95 2.54 9.36
C ASN A 185 -20.18 1.92 10.08
N TYR A 186 -21.36 2.35 9.62
CA TYR A 186 -22.62 1.66 9.90
C TYR A 186 -22.64 0.28 9.22
N GLY A 187 -23.26 -0.73 9.82
CA GLY A 187 -23.29 -2.09 9.28
C GLY A 187 -21.98 -2.87 9.42
N GLU A 188 -21.08 -2.47 10.34
CA GLU A 188 -19.93 -3.28 10.74
C GLU A 188 -20.39 -4.40 11.69
N CYS A 189 -20.00 -5.64 11.39
CA CYS A 189 -20.40 -6.83 12.13
C CYS A 189 -19.17 -7.54 12.72
N MET A 190 -19.36 -8.33 13.79
CA MET A 190 -18.29 -9.21 14.27
C MET A 190 -18.01 -10.32 13.26
N MET A 191 -16.75 -10.69 13.10
CA MET A 191 -16.33 -11.88 12.35
C MET A 191 -16.88 -13.13 13.06
N PRO A 192 -17.61 -14.04 12.37
CA PRO A 192 -18.05 -15.30 12.96
C PRO A 192 -16.86 -16.05 13.57
N SER A 193 -16.95 -16.33 14.88
CA SER A 193 -15.83 -16.83 15.67
C SER A 193 -16.34 -17.86 16.70
N PRO A 194 -16.12 -19.16 16.47
CA PRO A 194 -15.44 -19.73 15.29
C PRO A 194 -16.29 -19.67 14.01
N LEU A 195 -15.63 -19.53 12.87
CA LEU A 195 -16.21 -19.68 11.53
C LEU A 195 -16.34 -21.17 11.21
N GLU A 196 -17.56 -21.59 10.90
CA GLU A 196 -17.92 -22.95 10.50
C GLU A 196 -18.29 -23.03 9.01
N SER A 197 -18.86 -21.95 8.46
CA SER A 197 -19.26 -21.86 7.05
C SER A 197 -19.26 -20.42 6.56
N LEU A 198 -18.87 -20.20 5.30
CA LEU A 198 -19.00 -18.89 4.64
C LEU A 198 -20.45 -18.38 4.60
N ARG A 199 -21.45 -19.25 4.84
CA ARG A 199 -22.85 -18.82 5.01
C ARG A 199 -23.04 -17.82 6.15
N GLN A 200 -22.28 -17.93 7.24
CA GLN A 200 -22.30 -17.01 8.39
C GLN A 200 -21.76 -15.61 8.05
N ILE A 201 -21.00 -15.48 6.95
CA ILE A 201 -20.51 -14.20 6.43
C ILE A 201 -21.53 -13.59 5.44
N THR A 202 -22.38 -14.41 4.83
CA THR A 202 -23.39 -13.96 3.86
C THR A 202 -24.77 -13.65 4.44
N SER A 203 -25.18 -14.34 5.51
CA SER A 203 -26.53 -14.27 6.08
C SER A 203 -26.94 -12.86 6.51
N ASP A 204 -25.98 -12.09 7.00
CA ASP A 204 -26.28 -10.92 7.80
C ASP A 204 -26.33 -9.61 7.00
N ASN A 205 -26.15 -9.65 5.67
CA ASN A 205 -25.99 -8.47 4.79
C ASN A 205 -24.82 -7.53 5.16
N CYS A 206 -23.92 -7.96 6.05
CA CYS A 206 -22.72 -7.23 6.43
C CYS A 206 -21.74 -7.12 5.26
N THR A 207 -21.11 -5.96 5.08
CA THR A 207 -20.02 -5.78 4.07
C THR A 207 -18.66 -5.47 4.72
N ILE A 208 -18.66 -5.24 6.04
CA ILE A 208 -17.52 -4.83 6.83
C ILE A 208 -17.51 -5.69 8.10
N PHE A 209 -16.39 -6.33 8.39
CA PHE A 209 -16.22 -7.21 9.54
C PHE A 209 -15.13 -6.71 10.49
N TYR A 210 -15.29 -7.01 11.78
CA TYR A 210 -14.32 -6.73 12.83
C TYR A 210 -13.97 -7.99 13.63
N GLY A 211 -12.74 -8.07 14.14
CA GLY A 211 -12.34 -9.08 15.12
C GLY A 211 -11.61 -10.31 14.56
N PRO A 212 -11.33 -11.31 15.40
CA PRO A 212 -10.52 -12.47 15.03
C PRO A 212 -11.29 -13.50 14.19
N LEU A 213 -10.74 -13.82 13.02
CA LEU A 213 -11.12 -14.97 12.23
C LEU A 213 -10.45 -16.21 12.83
N ILE A 214 -11.22 -16.92 13.65
CA ILE A 214 -10.90 -18.27 14.12
C ILE A 214 -11.72 -19.23 13.26
N VAL A 215 -11.12 -20.27 12.68
CA VAL A 215 -11.86 -21.31 11.96
C VAL A 215 -12.03 -22.52 12.88
N LYS A 216 -13.21 -23.14 12.90
CA LYS A 216 -13.50 -24.33 13.72
C LYS A 216 -12.62 -25.51 13.24
N SER A 217 -12.02 -26.23 14.19
CA SER A 217 -11.06 -27.31 13.90
C SER A 217 -11.61 -28.41 12.97
N THR A 218 -12.90 -28.70 13.06
CA THR A 218 -13.60 -29.72 12.25
C THR A 218 -13.87 -29.32 10.79
N VAL A 219 -13.56 -28.08 10.38
CA VAL A 219 -13.85 -27.58 9.03
C VAL A 219 -12.78 -28.09 8.05
N THR A 220 -13.19 -28.92 7.09
CA THR A 220 -12.30 -29.52 6.08
C THR A 220 -12.08 -28.63 4.85
N SER A 221 -13.06 -27.80 4.50
CA SER A 221 -12.94 -26.81 3.42
C SER A 221 -13.91 -25.64 3.61
N LEU A 222 -13.56 -24.48 3.06
CA LEU A 222 -14.42 -23.31 2.96
C LEU A 222 -14.51 -22.90 1.47
N PRO A 223 -15.39 -23.54 0.69
CA PRO A 223 -15.45 -23.34 -0.76
C PRO A 223 -15.91 -21.92 -1.09
N LEU A 224 -15.01 -21.13 -1.68
CA LEU A 224 -15.28 -19.74 -2.06
C LEU A 224 -16.12 -19.68 -3.35
N PRO A 225 -17.34 -19.10 -3.33
CA PRO A 225 -18.09 -18.89 -4.57
C PRO A 225 -17.43 -17.80 -5.41
N HIS A 226 -17.33 -17.99 -6.73
CA HIS A 226 -16.67 -17.03 -7.64
C HIS A 226 -17.21 -15.58 -7.52
N VAL A 227 -18.49 -15.41 -7.19
CA VAL A 227 -19.16 -14.10 -7.02
C VAL A 227 -18.73 -13.36 -5.73
N MET A 228 -17.92 -13.99 -4.87
CA MET A 228 -17.57 -13.47 -3.54
C MET A 228 -16.10 -13.05 -3.37
N GLU A 229 -15.24 -13.25 -4.37
CA GLU A 229 -13.89 -12.70 -4.32
C GLU A 229 -13.94 -11.16 -4.18
N ASN A 230 -13.07 -10.61 -3.33
CA ASN A 230 -12.89 -9.17 -3.09
C ASN A 230 -14.08 -8.39 -2.49
N LYS A 231 -15.19 -9.04 -2.12
CA LYS A 231 -16.45 -8.37 -1.73
C LYS A 231 -16.41 -7.65 -0.37
N TYR A 232 -15.56 -8.07 0.56
CA TYR A 232 -15.65 -7.68 1.97
C TYR A 232 -14.46 -6.85 2.47
N LYS A 233 -14.73 -5.95 3.42
CA LYS A 233 -13.71 -5.34 4.28
C LYS A 233 -13.60 -6.10 5.59
N TRP A 234 -12.41 -6.18 6.17
CA TRP A 234 -12.20 -6.85 7.45
C TRP A 234 -11.04 -6.24 8.25
N THR A 235 -11.33 -5.81 9.48
CA THR A 235 -10.33 -5.38 10.47
C THR A 235 -10.15 -6.48 11.51
N GLY A 236 -9.00 -7.17 11.59
CA GLY A 236 -8.93 -8.38 12.41
C GLY A 236 -7.59 -9.08 12.59
N CYS A 237 -7.71 -10.36 12.98
CA CYS A 237 -6.62 -11.33 13.19
C CYS A 237 -6.89 -12.62 12.43
N ILE A 238 -5.89 -13.18 11.75
CA ILE A 238 -5.97 -14.53 11.17
C ILE A 238 -5.51 -15.51 12.24
N LEU A 239 -6.39 -16.41 12.70
CA LEU A 239 -6.09 -17.43 13.72
C LEU A 239 -6.60 -18.80 13.26
N ILE A 240 -5.92 -19.37 12.28
CA ILE A 240 -6.27 -20.66 11.67
C ILE A 240 -5.36 -21.73 12.28
N GLU A 241 -5.73 -22.23 13.45
CA GLU A 241 -4.96 -23.20 14.22
C GLU A 241 -5.64 -24.57 14.30
N ASN A 242 -4.87 -25.64 14.06
CA ASN A 242 -5.30 -27.04 14.24
C ASN A 242 -6.58 -27.44 13.49
N THR A 243 -6.79 -26.89 12.29
CA THR A 243 -7.97 -27.19 11.44
C THR A 243 -7.71 -28.31 10.44
N ALA A 244 -8.80 -28.95 10.01
CA ALA A 244 -8.80 -29.93 8.92
C ALA A 244 -8.77 -29.30 7.51
N LEU A 245 -8.62 -27.97 7.38
CA LEU A 245 -8.67 -27.25 6.10
C LEU A 245 -7.64 -27.78 5.09
N ASP A 246 -8.07 -27.94 3.84
CA ASP A 246 -7.20 -28.19 2.70
C ASP A 246 -6.63 -26.90 2.08
N SER A 247 -7.36 -25.78 2.16
CA SER A 247 -7.04 -24.51 1.54
C SER A 247 -7.60 -23.29 2.28
N VAL A 248 -6.87 -22.17 2.24
CA VAL A 248 -7.30 -20.85 2.76
C VAL A 248 -7.78 -19.89 1.67
N LYS A 249 -8.10 -20.38 0.46
CA LYS A 249 -8.57 -19.55 -0.68
C LYS A 249 -9.72 -18.60 -0.32
N PHE A 250 -10.60 -18.99 0.61
CA PHE A 250 -11.71 -18.14 1.07
C PHE A 250 -11.26 -16.75 1.56
N LEU A 251 -10.04 -16.61 2.08
CA LEU A 251 -9.47 -15.33 2.50
C LEU A 251 -9.45 -14.27 1.38
N ARG A 252 -9.51 -14.67 0.11
CA ARG A 252 -9.67 -13.77 -1.06
C ARG A 252 -10.98 -12.97 -1.06
N MET A 253 -11.96 -13.33 -0.23
CA MET A 253 -13.16 -12.52 -0.03
C MET A 253 -12.86 -11.20 0.70
N PHE A 254 -11.76 -11.13 1.46
CA PHE A 254 -11.35 -9.98 2.28
C PHE A 254 -10.23 -9.14 1.61
N LYS A 255 -10.51 -8.51 0.47
CA LYS A 255 -9.51 -7.66 -0.21
C LYS A 255 -9.04 -6.49 0.67
N TYR A 256 -9.96 -5.89 1.43
CA TYR A 256 -9.69 -4.70 2.23
C TYR A 256 -9.44 -5.11 3.68
N PHE A 257 -8.24 -5.65 3.92
CA PHE A 257 -7.81 -6.09 5.23
C PHE A 257 -7.08 -4.99 6.02
N SER A 258 -7.37 -4.90 7.32
CA SER A 258 -6.65 -4.09 8.30
C SER A 258 -6.24 -4.96 9.50
N ALA A 259 -4.94 -5.06 9.80
CA ALA A 259 -4.47 -5.77 10.98
C ALA A 259 -4.82 -5.01 12.27
N MET A 260 -5.41 -5.69 13.27
CA MET A 260 -5.62 -5.07 14.59
C MET A 260 -4.29 -4.83 15.31
N THR A 261 -4.18 -3.74 16.08
CA THR A 261 -2.96 -3.49 16.86
C THR A 261 -2.75 -4.56 17.93
N ARG A 262 -1.49 -4.94 18.19
CA ARG A 262 -1.09 -6.08 19.06
C ARG A 262 -1.59 -7.46 18.62
N CYS A 263 -2.22 -7.58 17.45
CA CYS A 263 -2.61 -8.87 16.88
C CYS A 263 -1.40 -9.76 16.59
N GLN A 264 -1.54 -11.06 16.84
CA GLN A 264 -0.69 -12.10 16.24
C GLN A 264 -1.51 -12.80 15.16
N HIS A 265 -0.89 -13.05 14.01
CA HIS A 265 -1.54 -13.70 12.88
C HIS A 265 -0.86 -15.05 12.68
N ARG A 266 -1.64 -16.13 12.69
CA ARG A 266 -1.12 -17.50 12.74
C ARG A 266 -1.93 -18.43 11.84
N ILE A 267 -1.22 -19.25 11.08
CA ILE A 267 -1.78 -20.39 10.36
C ILE A 267 -0.90 -21.61 10.69
N ARG A 268 -1.28 -22.42 11.69
CA ARG A 268 -0.45 -23.52 12.18
C ARG A 268 -1.18 -24.78 12.61
N GLY A 269 -0.51 -25.93 12.55
CA GLY A 269 -1.06 -27.23 12.98
C GLY A 269 -2.07 -27.84 11.99
N ASN A 270 -2.28 -27.22 10.83
CA ASN A 270 -3.34 -27.61 9.89
C ASN A 270 -2.82 -28.74 8.97
N LYS A 271 -2.98 -30.00 9.41
CA LYS A 271 -2.37 -31.18 8.79
C LYS A 271 -2.74 -31.42 7.31
N ASN A 272 -3.86 -30.87 6.86
CA ASN A 272 -4.34 -30.98 5.47
C ASN A 272 -3.94 -29.77 4.60
N LEU A 273 -3.58 -28.64 5.20
CA LEU A 273 -3.45 -27.36 4.53
C LEU A 273 -2.09 -27.22 3.86
N CYS A 274 -2.08 -26.99 2.56
CA CYS A 274 -0.88 -26.61 1.84
C CYS A 274 -0.96 -25.16 1.35
N LEU A 275 -0.04 -24.31 1.81
CA LEU A 275 -0.14 -22.86 1.65
C LEU A 275 0.62 -22.28 0.46
N THR A 276 1.51 -23.02 -0.20
CA THR A 276 2.46 -22.40 -1.15
C THR A 276 1.79 -21.71 -2.35
N LYS A 277 0.60 -22.18 -2.76
CA LYS A 277 -0.24 -21.54 -3.79
C LYS A 277 -0.78 -20.18 -3.33
N GLU A 278 -1.14 -20.09 -2.06
CA GLU A 278 -1.74 -18.91 -1.41
C GLU A 278 -0.71 -17.97 -0.74
N LEU A 279 0.55 -18.39 -0.48
CA LEU A 279 1.58 -17.59 0.21
C LEU A 279 1.76 -16.20 -0.40
N ASP A 280 1.95 -16.09 -1.72
CA ASP A 280 2.10 -14.80 -2.40
C ASP A 280 0.91 -13.87 -2.12
N PHE A 281 -0.31 -14.42 -2.10
CA PHE A 281 -1.54 -13.68 -1.80
C PHE A 281 -1.64 -13.31 -0.31
N LEU A 282 -1.23 -14.20 0.60
CA LEU A 282 -1.19 -13.90 2.04
C LEU A 282 -0.23 -12.73 2.33
N HIS A 283 0.97 -12.76 1.73
CA HIS A 283 1.94 -11.68 1.85
C HIS A 283 1.47 -10.39 1.15
N SER A 284 0.97 -10.47 -0.09
CA SER A 284 0.61 -9.29 -0.89
C SER A 284 -0.69 -8.61 -0.47
N GLN A 285 -1.63 -9.35 0.13
CA GLN A 285 -2.96 -8.82 0.46
C GLN A 285 -3.07 -8.38 1.91
N PHE A 286 -2.46 -9.12 2.84
CA PHE A 286 -2.57 -8.83 4.28
C PHE A 286 -1.38 -8.02 4.81
N PHE A 287 -0.25 -7.96 4.08
CA PHE A 287 0.97 -7.20 4.42
C PHE A 287 1.53 -7.46 5.84
N VAL A 288 1.16 -8.59 6.45
CA VAL A 288 1.50 -8.89 7.84
C VAL A 288 2.93 -9.43 7.92
N SER A 289 3.87 -8.56 8.29
CA SER A 289 5.25 -8.93 8.63
C SER A 289 5.37 -9.90 9.81
N ASN A 290 4.28 -10.12 10.54
CA ASN A 290 4.15 -11.01 11.70
C ASN A 290 3.25 -12.25 11.43
N LEU A 291 3.00 -12.65 10.17
CA LEU A 291 2.22 -13.85 9.87
C LEU A 291 3.06 -15.11 10.12
N GLN A 292 2.78 -15.80 11.22
CA GLN A 292 3.45 -17.05 11.60
C GLN A 292 2.80 -18.24 10.89
N ILE A 293 3.63 -19.06 10.23
CA ILE A 293 3.21 -20.26 9.50
C ILE A 293 4.13 -21.40 9.93
N SER A 294 3.57 -22.43 10.57
CA SER A 294 4.30 -23.60 11.07
C SER A 294 3.39 -24.85 11.06
N ASP A 295 3.96 -26.05 11.16
CA ASP A 295 3.23 -27.28 11.53
C ASP A 295 2.02 -27.66 10.63
N ASN A 296 1.96 -27.13 9.41
CA ASN A 296 0.93 -27.45 8.41
C ASN A 296 1.37 -28.67 7.57
N LYS A 297 0.63 -29.03 6.50
CA LYS A 297 0.84 -30.27 5.74
C LYS A 297 2.29 -30.42 5.23
N GLU A 298 2.97 -31.47 5.65
CA GLU A 298 4.37 -31.72 5.26
C GLU A 298 4.58 -31.91 3.76
N SER A 299 3.57 -32.32 2.99
CA SER A 299 3.73 -32.56 1.54
C SER A 299 4.00 -31.27 0.73
N CYS A 300 4.02 -30.09 1.37
CA CYS A 300 4.54 -28.85 0.79
C CYS A 300 6.07 -28.76 0.79
N LYS A 301 6.82 -29.75 1.33
CA LYS A 301 8.29 -29.78 1.39
C LYS A 301 8.99 -29.57 0.04
N HIS A 302 8.31 -29.84 -1.08
CA HIS A 302 8.81 -29.62 -2.43
C HIS A 302 8.31 -28.32 -3.09
N ALA A 303 7.59 -27.45 -2.38
CA ALA A 303 6.94 -26.26 -2.94
C ALA A 303 7.42 -24.99 -2.23
N CYS A 304 8.10 -24.13 -2.98
CA CYS A 304 8.92 -23.03 -2.44
C CYS A 304 8.57 -21.67 -3.08
N THR A 305 8.89 -20.57 -2.41
CA THR A 305 8.57 -19.21 -2.92
C THR A 305 9.57 -18.75 -3.97
N GLY A 306 9.12 -17.97 -4.96
CA GLY A 306 9.94 -17.27 -5.94
C GLY A 306 10.83 -16.20 -5.32
N GLY A 307 11.82 -15.73 -6.08
CA GLY A 307 12.79 -14.75 -5.63
C GLY A 307 13.97 -14.60 -6.58
N THR A 308 14.94 -13.79 -6.17
CA THR A 308 16.22 -13.64 -6.89
C THR A 308 17.15 -14.78 -6.48
N ALA A 309 17.72 -15.47 -7.48
CA ALA A 309 18.65 -16.57 -7.28
C ALA A 309 20.04 -16.09 -6.81
N THR A 310 20.16 -15.78 -5.52
CA THR A 310 21.45 -15.65 -4.83
C THR A 310 21.96 -17.03 -4.39
N ASP A 311 23.21 -17.11 -3.90
CA ASP A 311 23.75 -18.36 -3.33
C ASP A 311 22.91 -18.84 -2.13
N GLU A 312 22.39 -17.93 -1.29
CA GLU A 312 21.53 -18.26 -0.15
C GLU A 312 20.16 -18.78 -0.59
N TYR A 313 19.53 -18.14 -1.58
CA TYR A 313 18.26 -18.59 -2.15
C TYR A 313 18.40 -19.96 -2.83
N LEU A 314 19.45 -20.13 -3.66
CA LEU A 314 19.69 -21.39 -4.33
C LEU A 314 20.01 -22.52 -3.32
N LYS A 315 20.73 -22.23 -2.24
CA LYS A 315 20.94 -23.18 -1.13
C LYS A 315 19.64 -23.56 -0.43
N SER A 316 18.70 -22.63 -0.22
CA SER A 316 17.43 -22.94 0.47
C SER A 316 16.46 -23.75 -0.39
N ILE A 317 16.49 -23.63 -1.73
CA ILE A 317 15.59 -24.37 -2.63
C ILE A 317 16.04 -25.81 -2.99
N ALA A 318 17.01 -26.37 -2.28
CA ALA A 318 17.65 -27.65 -2.63
C ALA A 318 16.72 -28.89 -2.69
N GLN A 319 15.51 -28.81 -2.13
CA GLN A 319 14.53 -29.91 -2.10
C GLN A 319 13.23 -29.61 -2.88
N CYS A 320 13.17 -28.47 -3.57
CA CYS A 320 11.95 -28.00 -4.23
C CYS A 320 11.76 -28.65 -5.61
N SER A 321 10.53 -29.03 -5.95
CA SER A 321 10.13 -29.30 -7.34
C SER A 321 9.22 -28.22 -7.92
N GLU A 322 8.64 -27.35 -7.07
CA GLU A 322 7.74 -26.28 -7.46
C GLU A 322 8.23 -24.93 -6.90
N ILE A 323 8.18 -23.88 -7.72
CA ILE A 323 8.41 -22.49 -7.33
C ILE A 323 7.12 -21.69 -7.56
N TYR A 324 6.70 -20.92 -6.56
CA TYR A 324 5.50 -20.08 -6.57
C TYR A 324 5.87 -18.60 -6.60
N GLY A 325 5.50 -17.91 -7.68
CA GLY A 325 6.01 -16.57 -7.98
C GLY A 325 7.18 -16.61 -8.97
N ASP A 326 7.77 -15.45 -9.24
CA ASP A 326 8.82 -15.30 -10.25
C ASP A 326 10.19 -15.83 -9.77
N LEU A 327 10.93 -16.51 -10.64
CA LEU A 327 12.33 -16.87 -10.41
C LEU A 327 13.24 -15.94 -11.22
N VAL A 328 14.13 -15.20 -10.55
CA VAL A 328 14.97 -14.17 -11.16
C VAL A 328 16.46 -14.51 -11.04
N ILE A 329 17.07 -14.93 -12.14
CA ILE A 329 18.52 -15.16 -12.27
C ILE A 329 19.13 -13.91 -12.89
N SER A 330 19.71 -13.02 -12.09
CA SER A 330 20.19 -11.73 -12.59
C SER A 330 21.46 -11.20 -11.92
N GLY A 331 22.30 -10.52 -12.71
CA GLY A 331 23.52 -9.87 -12.24
C GLY A 331 24.66 -10.83 -11.88
N TRP A 332 24.54 -12.11 -12.20
CA TRP A 332 25.61 -13.08 -12.00
C TRP A 332 26.82 -12.71 -12.87
N LYS A 333 28.03 -12.83 -12.30
CA LYS A 333 29.30 -12.69 -13.05
C LYS A 333 29.96 -14.04 -13.37
N SER A 334 29.47 -15.08 -12.71
CA SER A 334 29.88 -16.48 -12.79
C SER A 334 28.74 -17.33 -12.21
N LYS A 335 28.71 -18.63 -12.50
CA LYS A 335 27.69 -19.56 -11.99
C LYS A 335 27.73 -19.61 -10.45
N SER A 336 26.55 -19.60 -9.81
CA SER A 336 26.40 -19.87 -8.37
C SER A 336 26.93 -21.25 -7.98
N ARG A 337 27.48 -21.38 -6.77
CA ARG A 337 27.90 -22.69 -6.23
C ARG A 337 26.75 -23.68 -6.03
N TYR A 338 25.52 -23.16 -5.95
CA TYR A 338 24.30 -23.95 -5.72
C TYR A 338 23.40 -23.99 -6.97
N VAL A 339 23.90 -23.61 -8.16
CA VAL A 339 23.13 -23.58 -9.42
C VAL A 339 22.52 -24.93 -9.78
N GLU A 340 23.18 -26.03 -9.41
CA GLU A 340 22.71 -27.40 -9.62
C GLU A 340 21.37 -27.69 -8.93
N ASN A 341 21.03 -26.96 -7.85
CA ASN A 341 19.73 -27.11 -7.17
C ASN A 341 18.55 -26.76 -8.09
N LEU A 342 18.76 -25.95 -9.15
CA LEU A 342 17.73 -25.68 -10.16
C LEU A 342 17.29 -26.94 -10.92
N ARG A 343 18.08 -28.03 -10.93
CA ARG A 343 17.70 -29.30 -11.57
C ARG A 343 16.55 -30.00 -10.87
N SER A 344 16.25 -29.67 -9.62
CA SER A 344 15.11 -30.24 -8.91
C SER A 344 13.77 -29.62 -9.35
N ILE A 345 13.80 -28.39 -9.87
CA ILE A 345 12.60 -27.63 -10.26
C ILE A 345 11.95 -28.23 -11.52
N LYS A 346 10.68 -28.62 -11.36
CA LYS A 346 9.76 -29.06 -12.42
C LYS A 346 8.77 -27.96 -12.83
N HIS A 347 8.30 -27.15 -11.88
CA HIS A 347 7.19 -26.23 -12.13
C HIS A 347 7.50 -24.82 -11.61
N ILE A 348 7.38 -23.79 -12.46
CA ILE A 348 7.47 -22.38 -12.06
C ILE A 348 6.10 -21.72 -12.26
N MET A 349 5.40 -21.49 -11.15
CA MET A 349 4.08 -20.86 -11.06
C MET A 349 4.21 -19.33 -10.98
N GLY A 350 4.94 -18.80 -11.96
CA GLY A 350 5.30 -17.39 -12.15
C GLY A 350 6.08 -17.22 -13.46
N ARG A 351 6.91 -16.19 -13.55
CA ARG A 351 7.82 -15.95 -14.68
C ARG A 351 9.23 -16.45 -14.37
N LEU A 352 9.92 -16.97 -15.38
CA LEU A 352 11.36 -17.22 -15.33
C LEU A 352 12.10 -16.04 -16.00
N ILE A 353 12.93 -15.33 -15.24
CA ILE A 353 13.62 -14.11 -15.68
C ILE A 353 15.14 -14.33 -15.58
N ILE A 354 15.83 -14.36 -16.70
CA ILE A 354 17.29 -14.54 -16.80
C ILE A 354 17.88 -13.26 -17.40
N ALA A 355 18.40 -12.35 -16.57
CA ALA A 355 18.67 -10.96 -16.97
C ALA A 355 20.02 -10.37 -16.52
N ASN A 356 20.78 -9.81 -17.46
CA ASN A 356 22.04 -9.07 -17.25
C ASN A 356 23.14 -9.93 -16.58
N ASN A 357 23.29 -11.19 -16.99
CA ASN A 357 24.33 -12.08 -16.46
C ASN A 357 25.54 -12.18 -17.40
N SER A 358 26.71 -12.52 -16.82
CA SER A 358 27.87 -13.03 -17.53
C SER A 358 28.37 -14.33 -16.89
N GLY A 359 28.99 -15.21 -17.68
CA GLY A 359 29.55 -16.49 -17.22
C GLY A 359 28.50 -17.61 -17.06
N LEU A 360 27.41 -17.56 -17.84
CA LEU A 360 26.37 -18.59 -17.91
C LEU A 360 26.67 -19.68 -18.96
N GLU A 361 27.28 -19.30 -20.09
CA GLU A 361 27.61 -20.15 -21.23
C GLU A 361 26.41 -20.99 -21.75
N LYS A 362 26.41 -22.31 -21.56
CA LYS A 362 25.29 -23.22 -21.86
C LYS A 362 24.57 -23.58 -20.56
N PHE A 363 23.36 -23.06 -20.38
CA PHE A 363 22.65 -23.11 -19.10
C PHE A 363 21.77 -24.36 -18.98
N THR A 364 22.37 -25.50 -18.61
CA THR A 364 21.68 -26.82 -18.58
C THR A 364 20.85 -27.09 -17.34
N TYR A 365 20.78 -26.17 -16.39
CA TYR A 365 20.33 -26.46 -15.01
C TYR A 365 18.81 -26.63 -14.87
N PHE A 366 18.01 -26.23 -15.87
CA PHE A 366 16.56 -26.50 -15.92
C PHE A 366 16.22 -27.83 -16.62
N SER A 367 17.08 -28.86 -16.45
CA SER A 367 16.95 -30.15 -17.13
C SER A 367 15.69 -30.95 -16.78
N ASN A 368 14.98 -30.60 -15.70
CA ASN A 368 13.69 -31.18 -15.32
C ASN A 368 12.51 -30.20 -15.39
N LEU A 369 12.70 -28.97 -15.88
CA LEU A 369 11.63 -27.97 -15.91
C LEU A 369 10.55 -28.36 -16.93
N GLU A 370 9.38 -28.73 -16.42
CA GLU A 370 8.23 -29.24 -17.16
C GLU A 370 7.22 -28.13 -17.52
N THR A 371 7.05 -27.09 -16.67
CA THR A 371 6.09 -26.00 -16.91
C THR A 371 6.53 -24.63 -16.38
N ILE A 372 6.26 -23.56 -17.12
CA ILE A 372 6.32 -22.16 -16.65
C ILE A 372 4.96 -21.50 -16.93
N SER A 373 4.35 -20.84 -15.94
CA SER A 373 3.03 -20.19 -16.09
C SER A 373 2.85 -18.98 -15.15
N ALA A 374 2.73 -17.78 -15.71
CA ALA A 374 2.47 -16.58 -14.89
C ALA A 374 1.00 -16.50 -14.46
N ARG A 375 0.77 -16.23 -13.16
CA ARG A 375 -0.54 -16.23 -12.48
C ARG A 375 -1.64 -15.43 -13.20
N ASP A 376 -1.28 -14.34 -13.86
CA ASP A 376 -2.21 -13.38 -14.47
C ASP A 376 -2.58 -13.71 -15.94
N GLY A 377 -2.00 -14.76 -16.53
CA GLY A 377 -2.04 -14.96 -17.99
C GLY A 377 -1.26 -13.91 -18.79
N LYS A 378 -0.57 -12.97 -18.11
CA LYS A 378 0.25 -11.92 -18.71
C LYS A 378 1.56 -12.49 -19.23
N TYR A 379 1.64 -12.60 -20.55
CA TYR A 379 2.88 -12.84 -21.27
C TYR A 379 3.84 -11.64 -21.20
N PRO A 380 5.16 -11.83 -21.38
CA PRO A 380 5.88 -13.11 -21.52
C PRO A 380 6.03 -13.85 -20.18
N PHE A 381 6.14 -15.18 -20.25
CA PHE A 381 6.40 -16.07 -19.11
C PHE A 381 7.90 -16.37 -18.95
N LEU A 382 8.65 -16.41 -20.05
CA LEU A 382 10.11 -16.56 -20.06
C LEU A 382 10.74 -15.26 -20.59
N ILE A 383 11.61 -14.64 -19.79
CA ILE A 383 12.26 -13.36 -20.10
C ILE A 383 13.78 -13.57 -20.05
N VAL A 384 14.46 -13.45 -21.18
CA VAL A 384 15.91 -13.67 -21.30
C VAL A 384 16.54 -12.39 -21.87
N ARG A 385 17.20 -11.59 -21.03
CA ARG A 385 17.69 -10.25 -21.41
C ARG A 385 19.17 -10.01 -21.12
N ASN A 386 19.90 -9.40 -22.06
CA ASN A 386 21.24 -8.85 -21.85
C ASN A 386 22.30 -9.83 -21.28
N ASN A 387 22.18 -11.13 -21.55
CA ASN A 387 23.15 -12.13 -21.09
C ASN A 387 24.27 -12.25 -22.13
N SER A 388 25.48 -11.78 -21.80
CA SER A 388 26.51 -11.49 -22.83
C SER A 388 27.13 -12.73 -23.47
N ASP A 389 27.17 -13.84 -22.74
CA ASP A 389 27.82 -15.11 -23.14
C ASP A 389 26.86 -16.31 -23.18
N LEU A 390 25.60 -16.11 -22.79
CA LEU A 390 24.58 -17.16 -22.82
C LEU A 390 24.37 -17.61 -24.27
N SER A 391 24.76 -18.86 -24.54
CA SER A 391 24.84 -19.45 -25.89
C SER A 391 23.75 -20.48 -26.16
N ASP A 392 23.24 -21.12 -25.10
CA ASP A 392 22.19 -22.13 -25.16
C ASP A 392 21.48 -22.23 -23.80
N LEU A 393 20.18 -22.53 -23.83
CA LEU A 393 19.27 -22.59 -22.67
C LEU A 393 18.31 -23.79 -22.82
N PRO A 394 18.81 -25.04 -22.74
CA PRO A 394 18.01 -26.22 -23.01
C PRO A 394 17.08 -26.54 -21.82
N MET A 395 15.77 -26.58 -22.08
CA MET A 395 14.72 -27.00 -21.14
C MET A 395 14.01 -28.24 -21.70
N PRO A 396 14.66 -29.41 -21.76
CA PRO A 396 14.23 -30.54 -22.62
C PRO A 396 12.93 -31.23 -22.19
N LYS A 397 12.40 -30.93 -21.01
CA LYS A 397 11.10 -31.43 -20.52
C LYS A 397 9.98 -30.39 -20.57
N LEU A 398 10.27 -29.15 -20.97
CA LEU A 398 9.28 -28.08 -20.94
C LEU A 398 8.16 -28.44 -21.91
N ASN A 399 6.95 -28.66 -21.38
CA ASN A 399 5.80 -29.18 -22.11
C ASN A 399 5.15 -28.12 -23.03
N VAL A 400 5.96 -27.19 -23.50
CA VAL A 400 5.66 -26.07 -24.37
C VAL A 400 6.85 -25.91 -25.29
N ASN A 401 6.69 -26.24 -26.58
CA ASN A 401 7.61 -25.79 -27.62
C ASN A 401 7.53 -24.25 -27.69
N ILE A 402 8.43 -23.59 -26.97
CA ILE A 402 8.70 -22.15 -27.07
C ILE A 402 9.67 -21.99 -28.23
N ASP A 403 9.22 -21.40 -29.33
CA ASP A 403 10.10 -21.12 -30.47
C ASP A 403 10.99 -19.91 -30.15
N VAL A 404 12.27 -20.18 -29.86
CA VAL A 404 13.28 -19.18 -29.54
C VAL A 404 13.64 -18.29 -30.75
N ARG A 405 13.23 -18.67 -31.97
CA ARG A 405 13.37 -17.85 -33.19
C ARG A 405 12.07 -17.14 -33.60
N GLY A 406 10.93 -17.56 -33.07
CA GLY A 406 9.62 -17.01 -33.40
C GLY A 406 9.27 -15.78 -32.56
N ASN A 407 8.29 -15.00 -33.04
CA ASN A 407 7.58 -14.01 -32.22
C ASN A 407 6.58 -14.72 -31.28
N ASP A 408 7.02 -15.74 -30.54
CA ASP A 408 6.21 -16.41 -29.53
C ASP A 408 5.96 -15.44 -28.37
N PRO A 409 4.71 -14.98 -28.12
CA PRO A 409 4.45 -14.01 -27.07
C PRO A 409 4.86 -14.51 -25.68
N ARG A 410 4.98 -15.83 -25.47
CA ARG A 410 5.39 -16.45 -24.21
C ARG A 410 6.85 -16.15 -23.85
N LEU A 411 7.67 -15.78 -24.84
CA LEU A 411 9.10 -15.50 -24.70
C LEU A 411 9.42 -14.03 -25.00
N GLU A 412 10.32 -13.45 -24.23
CA GLU A 412 11.04 -12.23 -24.62
C GLU A 412 12.55 -12.44 -24.54
N ALA A 413 13.20 -12.64 -25.69
CA ALA A 413 14.65 -12.74 -25.81
C ALA A 413 15.23 -11.46 -26.42
N THR A 414 15.95 -10.64 -25.63
CA THR A 414 16.58 -9.40 -26.14
C THR A 414 18.02 -9.22 -25.64
N GLY A 415 18.93 -8.79 -26.52
CA GLY A 415 20.30 -8.44 -26.12
C GLY A 415 21.22 -9.60 -25.69
N ASN A 416 20.92 -10.84 -26.06
CA ASN A 416 21.77 -12.01 -25.76
C ASN A 416 22.54 -12.42 -27.05
N PRO A 417 23.76 -11.89 -27.31
CA PRO A 417 24.38 -12.00 -28.63
C PRO A 417 24.78 -13.44 -29.02
N LEU A 418 25.15 -14.29 -28.06
CA LEU A 418 25.57 -15.66 -28.33
C LEU A 418 24.43 -16.67 -28.44
N LEU A 419 23.20 -16.33 -28.03
CA LEU A 419 22.03 -17.22 -27.94
C LEU A 419 21.44 -17.61 -29.32
N THR A 420 22.22 -17.43 -30.39
CA THR A 420 21.73 -17.24 -31.76
C THR A 420 22.17 -18.36 -32.72
N ARG A 421 22.74 -19.47 -32.21
CA ARG A 421 23.39 -20.51 -33.05
C ARG A 421 22.74 -21.91 -33.07
N TYR A 422 21.68 -22.18 -32.29
CA TYR A 422 21.29 -23.57 -31.99
C TYR A 422 20.29 -24.30 -32.91
N VAL A 423 19.81 -23.70 -34.02
CA VAL A 423 18.78 -24.35 -34.89
C VAL A 423 19.14 -24.29 -36.37
N THR A 424 20.35 -24.73 -36.73
CA THR A 424 20.77 -24.82 -38.14
C THR A 424 21.55 -26.10 -38.47
N ALA A 425 21.63 -27.06 -37.54
CA ALA A 425 22.44 -28.28 -37.67
C ALA A 425 21.64 -29.58 -37.87
N THR A 426 20.39 -29.65 -37.40
CA THR A 426 19.58 -30.90 -37.35
C THR A 426 18.61 -31.09 -38.52
N ALA A 427 18.57 -30.17 -39.49
CA ALA A 427 17.66 -30.23 -40.65
C ALA A 427 18.32 -30.76 -41.95
N ALA A 428 19.58 -31.18 -41.90
CA ALA A 428 20.37 -31.53 -43.09
C ALA A 428 20.48 -33.04 -43.39
N ASP A 429 20.09 -33.91 -42.46
CA ASP A 429 20.55 -35.31 -42.42
C ASP A 429 19.43 -36.35 -42.67
N THR A 430 18.27 -35.91 -43.18
CA THR A 430 17.09 -36.78 -43.46
C THR A 430 16.65 -36.79 -44.92
N THR A 431 17.42 -36.17 -45.83
CA THR A 431 17.04 -35.97 -47.25
C THR A 431 17.86 -36.79 -48.26
N LYS A 432 18.32 -37.98 -47.87
CA LYS A 432 18.78 -39.03 -48.80
C LYS A 432 18.30 -40.42 -48.35
N GLY A 433 17.32 -41.01 -49.05
CA GLY A 433 16.92 -42.39 -48.70
C GLY A 433 15.67 -43.05 -49.30
N VAL A 434 14.90 -42.42 -50.20
CA VAL A 434 13.76 -43.12 -50.85
C VAL A 434 13.68 -42.79 -52.35
N ARG A 435 13.66 -43.83 -53.21
CA ARG A 435 13.42 -43.72 -54.66
C ARG A 435 12.93 -45.06 -55.22
N SER A 436 11.74 -45.08 -55.84
CA SER A 436 11.05 -46.28 -56.36
C SER A 436 10.61 -47.28 -55.27
N SER A 437 9.44 -47.92 -55.33
CA SER A 437 8.58 -48.24 -56.48
C SER A 437 7.08 -48.12 -56.17
N THR A 438 6.25 -48.11 -57.21
CA THR A 438 4.80 -48.38 -57.12
C THR A 438 4.56 -49.89 -57.24
N ASP A 439 3.54 -50.43 -56.56
CA ASP A 439 2.36 -51.01 -57.24
C ASP A 439 1.33 -51.71 -56.32
N VAL A 440 0.05 -51.53 -56.69
CA VAL A 440 -1.03 -52.56 -56.74
C VAL A 440 -1.59 -53.22 -55.44
N THR A 441 -2.72 -52.63 -54.98
CA THR A 441 -3.99 -53.24 -54.49
C THR A 441 -4.16 -53.99 -53.13
N SER A 442 -5.39 -53.78 -52.60
CA SER A 442 -6.30 -54.72 -51.91
C SER A 442 -6.06 -55.22 -50.47
N ALA A 443 -6.57 -54.43 -49.51
CA ALA A 443 -7.79 -54.75 -48.71
C ALA A 443 -7.79 -55.80 -47.57
N ILE A 444 -8.91 -55.76 -46.82
CA ILE A 444 -9.44 -56.70 -45.80
C ILE A 444 -8.91 -56.55 -44.35
N TYR A 445 -9.89 -56.27 -43.46
CA TYR A 445 -10.12 -56.64 -42.04
C TYR A 445 -8.97 -57.23 -41.17
N SER A 446 -8.95 -57.05 -39.83
CA SER A 446 -10.10 -56.93 -38.92
C SER A 446 -9.82 -56.17 -37.61
N THR A 447 -10.82 -55.41 -37.14
CA THR A 447 -11.15 -55.33 -35.69
C THR A 447 -12.19 -56.41 -35.35
N PRO A 448 -12.14 -56.95 -34.11
CA PRO A 448 -13.29 -56.83 -33.19
C PRO A 448 -13.08 -55.66 -32.21
N LYS A 449 -14.08 -54.96 -31.64
CA LYS A 449 -15.39 -55.35 -31.06
C LYS A 449 -15.26 -56.26 -29.82
N GLU A 450 -16.10 -56.12 -28.80
CA GLU A 450 -17.24 -55.20 -28.56
C GLU A 450 -16.88 -54.16 -27.43
N ASP A 451 -17.46 -52.95 -27.29
CA ASP A 451 -18.89 -52.58 -27.18
C ASP A 451 -19.56 -53.23 -25.93
N MET A 452 -20.63 -52.76 -25.28
CA MET A 452 -21.76 -51.83 -25.52
C MET A 452 -22.41 -51.57 -24.12
N HIS A 453 -23.33 -50.64 -23.78
CA HIS A 453 -23.93 -49.43 -24.36
C HIS A 453 -24.67 -48.66 -23.19
N THR A 454 -24.83 -47.33 -23.18
CA THR A 454 -25.97 -46.46 -23.67
C THR A 454 -27.35 -46.74 -22.99
N SER A 455 -28.41 -45.89 -23.03
CA SER A 455 -28.84 -44.93 -24.08
C SER A 455 -29.77 -43.77 -23.64
N SER A 456 -29.80 -42.73 -24.51
CA SER A 456 -30.98 -42.04 -25.15
C SER A 456 -31.93 -41.14 -24.32
N ALA A 457 -32.49 -40.00 -24.77
CA ALA A 457 -32.99 -39.51 -26.10
C ALA A 457 -34.36 -40.11 -26.51
N GLU A 458 -35.37 -39.45 -27.11
CA GLU A 458 -35.69 -38.10 -27.68
C GLU A 458 -37.25 -37.88 -27.54
N ALA A 459 -38.00 -36.80 -27.89
CA ALA A 459 -37.84 -35.35 -28.17
C ALA A 459 -39.26 -34.74 -28.45
N VAL A 460 -39.38 -33.61 -29.22
CA VAL A 460 -40.62 -33.08 -29.89
C VAL A 460 -41.65 -32.40 -28.93
N HIS A 461 -42.43 -31.32 -29.22
CA HIS A 461 -42.88 -30.62 -30.45
C HIS A 461 -42.92 -29.05 -30.32
N THR A 462 -42.95 -28.37 -31.48
CA THR A 462 -43.08 -26.93 -31.82
C THR A 462 -44.14 -26.01 -31.14
N LYS A 463 -43.83 -24.69 -31.11
CA LYS A 463 -44.70 -23.61 -31.68
C LYS A 463 -43.94 -22.32 -32.09
N LEU A 464 -44.62 -21.37 -32.76
CA LEU A 464 -44.04 -20.32 -33.64
C LEU A 464 -44.61 -18.89 -33.40
N LYS A 465 -44.04 -17.88 -34.10
CA LYS A 465 -44.28 -16.39 -34.12
C LYS A 465 -43.29 -15.61 -33.22
N GLY A 466 -42.78 -14.42 -33.56
CA GLY A 466 -42.88 -13.50 -34.74
C GLY A 466 -42.14 -12.19 -34.38
N TYR A 467 -41.90 -11.18 -35.23
CA TYR A 467 -42.15 -10.92 -36.66
C TYR A 467 -41.18 -9.80 -37.14
N THR A 468 -40.81 -9.70 -38.43
CA THR A 468 -39.87 -8.67 -38.93
C THR A 468 -40.43 -7.82 -40.08
N SER A 469 -40.58 -6.51 -39.86
CA SER A 469 -41.00 -5.45 -40.80
C SER A 469 -40.85 -4.09 -40.09
N THR A 470 -40.65 -2.91 -40.70
CA THR A 470 -40.60 -2.42 -42.11
C THR A 470 -39.75 -1.13 -42.08
N LEU A 471 -38.84 -0.86 -43.03
CA LEU A 471 -39.07 -0.18 -44.32
C LEU A 471 -39.91 1.13 -44.27
N LYS A 472 -39.28 2.28 -44.58
CA LYS A 472 -39.86 3.32 -45.46
C LYS A 472 -38.80 4.26 -46.05
N LYS A 473 -39.09 4.82 -47.23
CA LYS A 473 -38.32 5.84 -47.97
C LYS A 473 -39.11 7.16 -48.03
N HIS A 474 -38.45 8.27 -48.38
CA HIS A 474 -38.77 9.16 -49.53
C HIS A 474 -37.47 9.92 -49.92
N THR A 475 -37.08 10.26 -51.16
CA THR A 475 -37.74 10.56 -52.47
C THR A 475 -38.09 12.05 -52.63
N GLU A 476 -37.57 12.85 -53.59
CA GLU A 476 -36.61 12.59 -54.70
C GLU A 476 -35.45 13.66 -54.71
N ALA A 477 -34.90 14.34 -55.74
CA ALA A 477 -35.13 14.52 -57.20
C ALA A 477 -33.87 15.09 -57.95
N GLN A 478 -33.68 14.70 -59.23
CA GLN A 478 -33.21 15.51 -60.41
C GLN A 478 -31.82 16.26 -60.43
N THR A 479 -31.10 16.49 -61.57
CA THR A 479 -31.42 16.35 -63.03
C THR A 479 -30.17 16.18 -63.97
N VAL A 480 -30.37 15.55 -65.15
CA VAL A 480 -29.68 15.67 -66.49
C VAL A 480 -28.27 15.08 -66.82
N SER A 481 -28.31 14.18 -67.81
CA SER A 481 -27.41 13.64 -68.89
C SER A 481 -26.41 14.60 -69.63
N PRO A 482 -25.70 14.22 -70.75
CA PRO A 482 -25.60 12.96 -71.54
C PRO A 482 -24.15 12.39 -71.72
N THR A 483 -23.78 11.27 -72.37
CA THR A 483 -24.37 10.12 -73.15
C THR A 483 -23.78 9.97 -74.58
N ALA A 484 -22.92 8.96 -74.83
CA ALA A 484 -22.59 8.29 -76.12
C ALA A 484 -21.33 7.38 -75.97
N LEU A 485 -21.01 6.30 -76.73
CA LEU A 485 -21.76 5.34 -77.57
C LEU A 485 -20.93 4.01 -77.75
N LEU A 486 -21.45 3.02 -78.49
CA LEU A 486 -20.95 1.62 -78.68
C LEU A 486 -20.50 1.35 -80.15
N PRO A 487 -20.18 0.11 -80.66
CA PRO A 487 -19.39 -1.06 -80.17
C PRO A 487 -18.49 -1.81 -81.23
N LYS A 488 -17.75 -2.86 -80.77
CA LYS A 488 -17.45 -4.19 -81.41
C LYS A 488 -16.72 -4.38 -82.79
N LYS A 489 -15.88 -5.44 -82.79
CA LYS A 489 -15.45 -6.39 -83.89
C LYS A 489 -14.48 -5.92 -85.00
N VAL A 490 -13.48 -6.78 -85.30
CA VAL A 490 -13.27 -7.49 -86.60
C VAL A 490 -12.15 -8.56 -86.44
N LYS A 491 -11.97 -9.45 -87.43
CA LYS A 491 -11.02 -10.59 -87.46
C LYS A 491 -9.66 -10.22 -88.10
N GLY A 492 -8.62 -11.03 -87.87
CA GLY A 492 -7.43 -11.08 -88.73
C GLY A 492 -6.38 -12.09 -88.26
N ALA A 493 -5.94 -12.99 -89.14
CA ALA A 493 -4.78 -13.86 -88.95
C ALA A 493 -3.86 -13.74 -90.16
N PRO A 494 -2.56 -14.01 -90.00
CA PRO A 494 -1.90 -14.87 -90.98
C PRO A 494 -0.94 -15.91 -90.35
N ASN A 495 -0.74 -17.02 -91.06
CA ASN A 495 0.38 -17.93 -90.82
C ASN A 495 1.62 -17.44 -91.58
N ILE A 496 2.80 -17.50 -90.95
CA ILE A 496 4.11 -17.54 -91.62
C ILE A 496 4.95 -18.60 -90.89
N ALA A 497 5.76 -19.37 -91.63
CA ALA A 497 6.52 -20.52 -91.12
C ALA A 497 8.04 -20.37 -91.33
N GLY A 498 8.84 -21.02 -90.47
CA GLY A 498 10.31 -21.07 -90.54
C GLY A 498 10.98 -19.77 -90.03
N THR A 499 12.01 -19.81 -89.20
CA THR A 499 13.23 -20.65 -89.26
C THR A 499 13.77 -21.01 -87.86
N ASN A 500 14.81 -21.85 -87.81
CA ASN A 500 15.47 -22.27 -86.57
C ASN A 500 16.66 -21.36 -86.19
N GLN A 501 17.15 -21.54 -84.96
CA GLN A 501 18.60 -21.52 -84.62
C GLN A 501 19.32 -20.21 -84.24
N GLU A 502 18.68 -19.17 -83.69
CA GLU A 502 19.45 -18.01 -83.14
C GLU A 502 18.95 -17.42 -81.80
N SER A 503 17.98 -18.05 -81.13
CA SER A 503 17.27 -17.44 -79.98
C SER A 503 17.90 -17.65 -78.58
N VAL A 504 19.18 -18.06 -78.48
CA VAL A 504 19.82 -18.38 -77.18
C VAL A 504 20.52 -17.16 -76.58
N ASP A 505 21.29 -16.42 -77.37
CA ASP A 505 22.14 -15.33 -76.89
C ASP A 505 21.33 -14.14 -76.32
N ILE A 506 20.28 -13.72 -77.05
CA ILE A 506 19.37 -12.64 -76.61
C ILE A 506 18.74 -12.96 -75.23
N ARG A 507 18.43 -14.24 -74.95
CA ARG A 507 17.90 -14.66 -73.64
C ARG A 507 18.98 -14.61 -72.55
N MET A 508 20.22 -14.91 -72.88
CA MET A 508 21.39 -14.80 -72.00
C MET A 508 21.63 -13.33 -71.60
N GLN A 509 21.59 -12.42 -72.58
CA GLN A 509 21.71 -10.97 -72.36
C GLN A 509 20.55 -10.42 -71.51
N TYR A 510 19.30 -10.82 -71.80
CA TYR A 510 18.15 -10.41 -70.98
C TYR A 510 18.25 -10.92 -69.53
N LEU A 511 18.74 -12.15 -69.33
CA LEU A 511 18.96 -12.70 -68.00
C LEU A 511 20.02 -11.89 -67.23
N LEU A 512 21.13 -11.53 -67.87
CA LEU A 512 22.19 -10.70 -67.27
C LEU A 512 21.67 -9.30 -66.89
N ILE A 513 20.84 -8.67 -67.72
CA ILE A 513 20.21 -7.37 -67.42
C ILE A 513 19.28 -7.48 -66.21
N VAL A 514 18.44 -8.52 -66.15
CA VAL A 514 17.52 -8.76 -65.01
C VAL A 514 18.29 -9.05 -63.72
N VAL A 515 19.34 -9.88 -63.76
CA VAL A 515 20.19 -10.17 -62.60
C VAL A 515 20.92 -8.91 -62.14
N GLY A 516 21.45 -8.10 -63.05
CA GLY A 516 22.06 -6.80 -62.74
C GLY A 516 21.09 -5.84 -62.05
N ALA A 517 19.86 -5.73 -62.54
CA ALA A 517 18.82 -4.91 -61.93
C ALA A 517 18.43 -5.39 -60.52
N VAL A 518 18.33 -6.70 -60.29
CA VAL A 518 18.06 -7.28 -58.96
C VAL A 518 19.21 -7.01 -57.99
N ILE A 519 20.46 -7.16 -58.42
CA ILE A 519 21.65 -6.83 -57.62
C ILE A 519 21.64 -5.34 -57.26
N LEU A 520 21.39 -4.44 -58.23
CA LEU A 520 21.32 -3.00 -57.97
C LEU A 520 20.20 -2.63 -56.99
N PHE A 521 19.03 -3.26 -57.11
CA PHE A 521 17.91 -3.06 -56.19
C PHE A 521 18.22 -3.56 -54.77
N THR A 522 18.82 -4.75 -54.62
CA THR A 522 19.21 -5.25 -53.29
C THR A 522 20.29 -4.37 -52.65
N LEU A 523 21.26 -3.85 -53.41
CA LEU A 523 22.23 -2.86 -52.93
C LEU A 523 21.56 -1.54 -52.51
N ALA A 524 20.54 -1.07 -53.23
CA ALA A 524 19.75 0.11 -52.84
C ALA A 524 18.95 -0.12 -51.54
N VAL A 525 18.35 -1.30 -51.37
CA VAL A 525 17.64 -1.66 -50.12
C VAL A 525 18.62 -1.81 -48.96
N ILE A 526 19.78 -2.45 -49.16
CA ILE A 526 20.82 -2.60 -48.14
C ILE A 526 21.40 -1.24 -47.73
N THR A 527 21.71 -0.35 -48.68
CA THR A 527 22.20 1.01 -48.36
C THR A 527 21.13 1.86 -47.70
N SER A 528 19.85 1.76 -48.12
CA SER A 528 18.73 2.40 -47.44
C SER A 528 18.56 1.91 -45.99
N PHE A 529 18.71 0.60 -45.75
CA PHE A 529 18.68 0.00 -44.42
C PHE A 529 19.90 0.39 -43.55
N ILE A 530 21.09 0.46 -44.14
CA ILE A 530 22.30 0.96 -43.46
C ILE A 530 22.14 2.44 -43.10
N LEU A 531 21.65 3.29 -44.01
CA LEU A 531 21.30 4.67 -43.68
C LEU A 531 20.24 4.71 -42.58
N PHE A 532 19.19 3.89 -42.64
CA PHE A 532 18.18 3.84 -41.59
C PHE A 532 18.77 3.43 -40.23
N LEU A 533 19.72 2.50 -40.17
CA LEU A 533 20.43 2.12 -38.93
C LEU A 533 21.38 3.21 -38.42
N LEU A 534 22.01 3.98 -39.32
CA LEU A 534 22.90 5.11 -38.97
C LEU A 534 22.13 6.38 -38.57
N PHE A 535 20.98 6.63 -39.18
CA PHE A 535 20.11 7.79 -38.94
C PHE A 535 18.96 7.52 -37.96
N MET A 536 18.71 6.27 -37.58
CA MET A 536 17.95 5.93 -36.37
C MET A 536 18.60 6.68 -35.21
N PRO A 537 17.97 7.73 -34.65
CA PRO A 537 18.62 8.59 -33.68
C PRO A 537 18.97 7.74 -32.48
N GLY A 538 20.28 7.48 -32.30
CA GLY A 538 20.78 6.46 -31.41
C GLY A 538 20.07 6.58 -30.07
N ARG A 539 19.42 5.50 -29.61
CA ARG A 539 18.64 5.52 -28.36
C ARG A 539 19.60 5.73 -27.20
N HIS A 540 19.99 6.98 -26.97
CA HIS A 540 20.92 7.40 -25.95
C HIS A 540 20.31 7.01 -24.62
N SER A 541 20.75 5.87 -24.08
CA SER A 541 20.38 5.41 -22.75
C SER A 541 20.74 6.56 -21.81
N VAL A 542 19.74 7.26 -21.27
CA VAL A 542 19.94 8.45 -20.44
C VAL A 542 20.39 7.96 -19.07
N LYS A 543 21.63 7.49 -19.00
CA LYS A 543 22.28 7.03 -17.79
C LYS A 543 22.43 8.19 -16.82
N LEU A 544 22.34 7.91 -15.53
CA LEU A 544 22.76 8.89 -14.53
C LEU A 544 24.22 9.29 -14.78
N PRO A 545 24.56 10.59 -14.74
CA PRO A 545 25.91 11.04 -15.02
C PRO A 545 26.90 10.46 -14.00
N PRO A 546 28.16 10.21 -14.37
CA PRO A 546 29.19 9.81 -13.42
C PRO A 546 29.38 10.90 -12.37
N LEU A 547 29.83 10.54 -11.17
CA LEU A 547 30.11 11.52 -10.12
C LEU A 547 31.17 12.54 -10.61
N PRO A 548 31.03 13.84 -10.26
CA PRO A 548 31.96 14.85 -10.71
C PRO A 548 33.35 14.60 -10.11
N LYS A 549 34.40 14.70 -10.94
CA LYS A 549 35.78 14.72 -10.45
C LYS A 549 35.96 15.97 -9.56
N LEU A 550 36.06 15.75 -8.25
CA LEU A 550 36.21 16.84 -7.28
C LEU A 550 37.59 17.50 -7.40
N SER A 551 37.62 18.84 -7.35
CA SER A 551 38.87 19.60 -7.23
C SER A 551 39.61 19.24 -5.93
N GLU A 552 40.89 19.56 -5.82
CA GLU A 552 41.61 19.37 -4.56
C GLU A 552 40.97 20.13 -3.39
N GLU A 553 40.49 21.36 -3.62
CA GLU A 553 39.80 22.15 -2.61
C GLU A 553 38.42 21.57 -2.24
N SER A 554 37.67 21.06 -3.22
CA SER A 554 36.42 20.32 -2.96
C SER A 554 36.69 19.08 -2.09
N ARG A 555 37.79 18.35 -2.36
CA ARG A 555 38.22 17.19 -1.55
C ARG A 555 38.68 17.61 -0.15
N LYS A 556 39.38 18.74 0.01
CA LYS A 556 39.75 19.32 1.32
C LYS A 556 38.51 19.68 2.14
N ILE A 557 37.47 20.25 1.52
CA ILE A 557 36.22 20.60 2.18
C ILE A 557 35.41 19.35 2.55
N LEU A 558 35.26 18.38 1.65
CA LEU A 558 34.59 17.10 1.93
C LEU A 558 35.30 16.31 3.04
N SER A 559 36.64 16.34 3.06
CA SER A 559 37.48 15.81 4.15
C SER A 559 37.26 16.54 5.47
N SER A 560 37.22 17.87 5.47
CA SER A 560 36.94 18.70 6.65
C SER A 560 35.56 18.40 7.24
N LEU A 561 34.52 18.32 6.41
CA LEU A 561 33.16 17.94 6.83
C LEU A 561 33.15 16.53 7.42
N SER A 562 33.80 15.56 6.79
CA SER A 562 33.88 14.18 7.28
C SER A 562 34.59 14.06 8.63
N LYS A 563 35.59 14.90 8.88
CA LYS A 563 36.29 15.01 10.17
C LYS A 563 35.44 15.73 11.24
N GLU A 564 34.69 16.79 10.89
CA GLU A 564 33.75 17.44 11.82
C GLU A 564 32.60 16.51 12.22
N ILE A 565 32.11 15.69 11.28
CA ILE A 565 31.15 14.62 11.54
C ILE A 565 31.78 13.62 12.52
N SER A 566 32.90 12.99 12.14
CA SER A 566 33.47 11.86 12.88
C SER A 566 33.97 12.22 14.28
N SER A 567 34.59 13.40 14.46
CA SER A 567 35.11 13.87 15.77
C SER A 567 34.00 14.13 16.80
N LYS A 568 32.77 14.37 16.36
CA LYS A 568 31.59 14.55 17.23
C LYS A 568 30.82 13.28 17.52
N ASN A 569 31.31 12.12 17.08
CA ASN A 569 30.66 10.80 17.17
C ASN A 569 29.13 10.83 16.94
N PRO A 570 28.67 10.93 15.67
CA PRO A 570 27.27 11.18 15.29
C PRO A 570 26.24 10.18 15.84
N ILE A 571 26.70 9.02 16.30
CA ILE A 571 25.84 7.95 16.83
C ILE A 571 25.41 8.26 18.27
N PHE A 572 26.21 9.03 19.00
CA PHE A 572 25.92 9.52 20.35
C PHE A 572 25.08 10.81 20.36
N TRP A 573 24.88 11.46 19.20
CA TRP A 573 24.09 12.70 19.12
C TRP A 573 22.70 12.48 19.71
N SER A 574 22.40 13.30 20.71
CA SER A 574 21.35 13.10 21.69
C SER A 574 20.38 14.28 21.71
N ALA A 575 19.35 14.19 22.56
CA ALA A 575 18.45 15.32 22.82
C ALA A 575 19.15 16.51 23.51
N TYR A 576 20.37 16.34 24.03
CA TYR A 576 21.18 17.42 24.62
C TYR A 576 21.99 18.18 23.55
N ASP A 577 22.48 17.49 22.51
CA ASP A 577 23.11 18.09 21.32
C ASP A 577 22.12 18.94 20.48
N LYS A 578 20.84 18.91 20.84
CA LYS A 578 19.79 19.75 20.29
C LYS A 578 20.21 21.22 20.28
N GLU A 579 20.81 21.75 21.34
CA GLU A 579 21.19 23.18 21.40
C GLU A 579 22.30 23.56 20.39
N VAL A 580 23.11 22.58 19.96
CA VAL A 580 24.15 22.78 18.94
C VAL A 580 23.54 22.84 17.53
N LEU A 581 22.52 22.02 17.26
CA LEU A 581 21.87 21.92 15.94
C LEU A 581 20.67 22.87 15.79
N TRP A 582 20.04 23.24 16.90
CA TRP A 582 18.86 24.08 17.03
C TRP A 582 19.18 25.20 18.03
N GLU A 583 19.43 26.43 17.57
CA GLU A 583 19.71 27.56 18.49
C GLU A 583 18.59 27.68 19.54
N PRO A 584 18.88 27.48 20.85
CA PRO A 584 17.87 27.61 21.89
C PRO A 584 17.37 29.06 21.95
N GLY A 585 16.05 29.23 22.12
CA GLY A 585 15.41 30.54 22.18
C GLY A 585 14.80 31.07 20.87
N ARG A 586 15.00 30.42 19.72
CA ARG A 586 14.28 30.78 18.47
C ARG A 586 13.12 29.85 18.16
N SER A 587 11.93 30.23 18.62
CA SER A 587 10.68 29.80 17.97
C SER A 587 10.70 30.20 16.49
N ALA A 588 10.16 29.36 15.60
CA ALA A 588 10.28 29.51 14.14
C ALA A 588 9.40 30.64 13.53
N ALA A 589 9.07 31.68 14.30
CA ALA A 589 8.18 32.77 13.92
C ALA A 589 8.73 34.13 14.37
N GLY A 590 8.95 35.04 13.41
CA GLY A 590 8.83 36.50 13.61
C GLY A 590 9.99 37.28 14.24
N ALA A 591 11.04 36.66 14.79
CA ALA A 591 12.13 37.42 15.43
C ALA A 591 13.10 38.06 14.42
N ASP A 592 12.97 39.38 14.20
CA ASP A 592 13.84 40.17 13.30
C ASP A 592 15.29 40.23 13.78
N THR A 593 16.21 39.57 13.05
CA THR A 593 17.66 39.69 13.33
C THR A 593 18.31 40.83 12.56
N LYS A 594 18.83 41.81 13.30
CA LYS A 594 19.63 42.93 12.79
C LYS A 594 20.86 42.47 11.98
N ALA A 595 20.82 42.76 10.68
CA ALA A 595 21.93 42.98 9.74
C ALA A 595 23.04 41.91 9.54
N THR A 596 23.74 41.45 10.58
CA THR A 596 25.12 40.90 10.46
C THR A 596 25.24 39.54 9.74
N GLY A 597 24.13 38.84 9.47
CA GLY A 597 24.15 37.54 8.77
C GLY A 597 23.91 37.57 7.25
N ALA A 598 23.33 38.66 6.71
CA ALA A 598 22.58 38.64 5.45
C ALA A 598 23.39 38.22 4.19
N LYS A 599 24.66 38.61 4.09
CA LYS A 599 25.50 38.29 2.91
C LYS A 599 25.80 36.78 2.81
N SER A 600 25.99 36.12 3.95
CA SER A 600 26.28 34.67 4.01
C SER A 600 25.07 33.82 3.62
N THR A 601 23.88 34.15 4.16
CA THR A 601 22.64 33.39 3.97
C THR A 601 22.16 33.46 2.52
N LYS A 602 22.26 34.62 1.85
CA LYS A 602 21.97 34.76 0.40
C LYS A 602 22.83 33.79 -0.44
N SER A 603 24.10 33.61 -0.07
CA SER A 603 25.06 32.75 -0.79
C SER A 603 24.84 31.24 -0.59
N LEU A 604 24.18 30.84 0.49
CA LEU A 604 23.80 29.45 0.78
C LEU A 604 22.39 29.12 0.25
N LYS A 605 21.47 30.09 0.26
CA LYS A 605 20.10 29.92 -0.28
C LYS A 605 20.13 29.57 -1.77
N ALA A 606 21.10 30.11 -2.51
CA ALA A 606 21.36 29.78 -3.92
C ALA A 606 21.89 28.35 -4.17
N LEU A 607 22.28 27.60 -3.12
CA LEU A 607 22.77 26.21 -3.24
C LEU A 607 21.72 25.16 -2.81
N MET A 608 20.61 25.57 -2.21
CA MET A 608 19.49 24.68 -1.87
C MET A 608 18.64 24.37 -3.10
N ILE A 609 18.01 23.19 -3.12
CA ILE A 609 16.96 22.86 -4.08
C ILE A 609 15.62 23.41 -3.57
N PRO A 610 14.83 24.12 -4.39
CA PRO A 610 13.45 24.47 -4.08
C PRO A 610 12.64 23.22 -3.70
N LEU A 611 11.80 23.33 -2.66
CA LEU A 611 10.98 22.22 -2.16
C LEU A 611 9.49 22.53 -2.30
N ALA A 612 8.77 21.67 -3.01
CA ALA A 612 7.31 21.69 -3.01
C ALA A 612 6.73 21.30 -1.63
N ALA A 613 5.49 21.67 -1.36
CA ALA A 613 4.73 21.17 -0.21
C ALA A 613 4.54 19.64 -0.30
N ASN A 614 4.51 18.94 0.85
CA ASN A 614 4.58 17.46 0.93
C ASN A 614 3.50 16.74 0.09
N GLY A 615 3.94 15.78 -0.73
CA GLY A 615 3.15 15.09 -1.77
C GLY A 615 1.89 14.41 -1.25
N THR A 616 2.00 13.75 -0.10
CA THR A 616 0.89 13.14 0.65
C THR A 616 -0.08 14.20 1.14
N LEU A 617 -1.20 14.33 0.43
CA LEU A 617 -2.35 15.12 0.89
C LEU A 617 -3.12 14.30 1.94
N PRO A 618 -3.49 14.89 3.09
CA PRO A 618 -4.34 14.20 4.07
C PRO A 618 -5.71 13.91 3.47
N ALA A 619 -6.34 12.81 3.90
CA ALA A 619 -7.63 12.31 3.41
C ALA A 619 -8.84 13.14 3.90
N LYS A 620 -8.80 14.46 3.66
CA LYS A 620 -9.93 15.38 3.86
C LYS A 620 -10.93 15.28 2.70
N LYS A 621 -12.02 16.05 2.76
CA LYS A 621 -13.11 16.01 1.77
C LYS A 621 -12.56 16.19 0.34
N LYS A 622 -13.03 15.34 -0.58
CA LYS A 622 -12.49 15.17 -1.96
C LYS A 622 -12.23 16.48 -2.72
N LEU A 623 -13.09 17.50 -2.55
CA LEU A 623 -12.91 18.84 -3.17
C LEU A 623 -11.66 19.58 -2.70
N ASP A 624 -11.32 19.53 -1.40
CA ASP A 624 -10.18 20.28 -0.86
C ASP A 624 -8.85 19.72 -1.35
N CYS A 625 -8.81 18.39 -1.57
CA CYS A 625 -7.65 17.70 -2.11
C CYS A 625 -7.30 18.16 -3.54
N ASP A 626 -8.30 18.33 -4.42
CA ASP A 626 -8.04 18.73 -5.81
C ASP A 626 -7.45 20.14 -5.92
N LYS A 627 -7.82 21.10 -5.04
CA LYS A 627 -7.21 22.45 -5.02
C LYS A 627 -5.75 22.43 -4.55
N LEU A 628 -5.42 21.64 -3.52
CA LEU A 628 -4.04 21.47 -3.05
C LEU A 628 -3.18 20.74 -4.09
N LEU A 629 -3.75 19.71 -4.74
CA LEU A 629 -3.12 18.96 -5.82
C LEU A 629 -2.86 19.85 -7.03
N LEU A 630 -3.82 20.70 -7.42
CA LEU A 630 -3.65 21.67 -8.49
C LEU A 630 -2.52 22.65 -8.20
N ARG A 631 -2.48 23.26 -7.00
CA ARG A 631 -1.40 24.17 -6.59
C ARG A 631 -0.03 23.50 -6.68
N ARG A 632 0.08 22.22 -6.32
CA ARG A 632 1.31 21.43 -6.49
C ARG A 632 1.67 21.22 -7.96
N VAL A 633 0.75 20.83 -8.84
CA VAL A 633 1.08 20.65 -10.26
C VAL A 633 1.29 21.98 -11.00
N GLN A 634 0.70 23.08 -10.53
CA GLN A 634 1.03 24.44 -10.97
C GLN A 634 2.48 24.80 -10.61
N GLU A 635 2.88 24.57 -9.35
CA GLU A 635 4.23 24.80 -8.81
C GLU A 635 5.29 23.96 -9.53
N ILE A 636 5.09 22.64 -9.62
CA ILE A 636 5.91 21.69 -10.40
C ILE A 636 6.13 22.22 -11.82
N SER A 637 5.10 22.79 -12.44
CA SER A 637 5.21 23.33 -13.80
C SER A 637 6.14 24.55 -13.94
N LYS A 638 6.48 25.26 -12.85
CA LYS A 638 7.39 26.43 -12.90
C LYS A 638 8.84 26.04 -13.19
N TYR A 639 9.16 24.75 -13.18
CA TYR A 639 10.49 24.18 -13.34
C TYR A 639 10.59 23.29 -14.58
N GLN A 640 11.78 23.22 -15.17
CA GLN A 640 12.06 22.32 -16.30
C GLN A 640 12.37 20.90 -15.80
N TYR A 641 13.02 20.80 -14.63
CA TYR A 641 13.41 19.54 -14.01
C TYR A 641 12.66 19.37 -12.69
N VAL A 642 12.19 18.14 -12.42
CA VAL A 642 11.38 17.83 -11.24
C VAL A 642 11.90 16.54 -10.64
N ILE A 643 12.29 16.59 -9.37
CA ILE A 643 12.88 15.44 -8.68
C ILE A 643 11.85 14.91 -7.72
N MET A 644 11.43 13.67 -7.93
CA MET A 644 10.40 13.01 -7.16
C MET A 644 11.03 11.91 -6.32
N VAL A 645 11.03 12.10 -5.00
CA VAL A 645 11.55 11.13 -4.03
C VAL A 645 10.39 10.45 -3.33
N GLY A 646 10.37 9.11 -3.28
CA GLY A 646 9.31 8.41 -2.55
C GLY A 646 9.52 6.92 -2.38
N ASN A 647 8.73 6.36 -1.47
CA ASN A 647 8.71 4.95 -1.05
C ASN A 647 7.83 4.03 -1.92
N GLY A 648 7.38 4.50 -3.09
CA GLY A 648 6.46 3.76 -3.94
C GLY A 648 7.12 3.22 -5.19
N THR A 649 6.40 2.36 -5.91
CA THR A 649 6.80 1.86 -7.23
C THR A 649 6.51 2.86 -8.36
N ASP A 650 5.82 3.98 -8.09
CA ASP A 650 5.39 4.92 -9.12
C ASP A 650 5.15 6.36 -8.63
N VAL A 651 5.21 7.29 -9.58
CA VAL A 651 5.05 8.75 -9.41
C VAL A 651 3.70 9.18 -8.81
N SER A 652 2.61 8.43 -9.03
CA SER A 652 1.27 8.81 -8.56
C SER A 652 1.12 8.70 -7.04
N LYS A 653 2.02 7.95 -6.39
CA LYS A 653 2.16 7.86 -4.92
C LYS A 653 2.69 9.15 -4.27
N ILE A 654 3.32 10.03 -5.05
CA ILE A 654 3.80 11.35 -4.61
C ILE A 654 2.89 12.47 -5.09
N VAL A 655 2.45 12.41 -6.35
CA VAL A 655 1.49 13.36 -6.92
C VAL A 655 0.28 12.58 -7.43
N PRO A 656 -0.80 12.47 -6.64
CA PRO A 656 -2.01 11.76 -7.01
C PRO A 656 -2.49 12.11 -8.42
N ARG A 657 -2.98 11.09 -9.15
CA ARG A 657 -3.46 11.18 -10.54
C ARG A 657 -2.37 11.49 -11.59
N LEU A 658 -1.08 11.64 -11.27
CA LEU A 658 -0.05 11.84 -12.31
C LEU A 658 0.11 10.57 -13.18
N PRO A 659 0.04 10.64 -14.53
CA PRO A 659 0.09 9.44 -15.37
C PRO A 659 1.42 8.71 -15.26
N ASN A 660 1.38 7.40 -15.02
CA ASN A 660 2.56 6.53 -14.95
C ASN A 660 2.83 5.75 -16.25
N CYS A 661 1.83 5.63 -17.14
CA CYS A 661 1.96 4.99 -18.47
C CYS A 661 2.12 6.02 -19.60
N VAL A 662 2.98 5.71 -20.58
CA VAL A 662 3.18 6.53 -21.80
C VAL A 662 1.86 6.70 -22.56
N GLY A 663 1.62 7.90 -23.09
CA GLY A 663 0.37 8.30 -23.72
C GLY A 663 -0.71 8.74 -22.73
N GLY A 664 -0.65 8.28 -21.48
CA GLY A 664 -1.60 8.62 -20.41
C GLY A 664 -1.69 10.12 -20.13
N LEU A 665 -2.91 10.60 -19.93
CA LEU A 665 -3.28 12.00 -19.81
C LEU A 665 -4.09 12.23 -18.53
N SER A 666 -3.68 13.20 -17.71
CA SER A 666 -4.42 13.65 -16.54
C SER A 666 -4.70 15.15 -16.58
N LEU A 667 -5.90 15.50 -16.13
CA LEU A 667 -6.43 16.87 -16.11
C LEU A 667 -6.66 17.30 -14.66
N TYR A 668 -6.15 18.48 -14.32
CA TYR A 668 -6.30 19.14 -13.02
C TYR A 668 -7.01 20.48 -13.25
N ILE A 669 -8.10 20.73 -12.55
CA ILE A 669 -9.03 21.84 -12.79
C ILE A 669 -9.29 22.57 -11.47
N ASP A 670 -9.15 23.90 -11.45
CA ASP A 670 -9.82 24.73 -10.42
C ASP A 670 -11.18 25.17 -10.95
N SER A 671 -12.26 24.82 -10.25
CA SER A 671 -13.61 25.29 -10.57
C SER A 671 -13.84 26.76 -10.21
N LYS A 672 -12.99 27.36 -9.38
CA LYS A 672 -13.08 28.78 -8.98
C LYS A 672 -12.10 29.68 -9.74
N GLU A 673 -10.86 29.24 -9.92
CA GLU A 673 -9.83 30.02 -10.66
C GLU A 673 -9.91 29.82 -12.19
N GLY A 674 -10.68 28.82 -12.66
CA GLY A 674 -10.73 28.38 -14.05
C GLY A 674 -9.39 27.84 -14.56
N ALA A 675 -8.45 27.60 -13.66
CA ALA A 675 -7.08 27.23 -13.98
C ALA A 675 -7.01 25.73 -14.28
N THR A 676 -6.88 25.40 -15.57
CA THR A 676 -6.82 24.01 -16.03
C THR A 676 -5.43 23.66 -16.54
N TYR A 677 -4.83 22.62 -15.96
CA TYR A 677 -3.53 22.05 -16.33
C TYR A 677 -3.72 20.61 -16.77
N SER A 678 -3.16 20.25 -17.93
CA SER A 678 -3.06 18.85 -18.34
C SER A 678 -1.61 18.38 -18.36
N TYR A 679 -1.40 17.13 -17.96
CA TYR A 679 -0.13 16.42 -17.97
C TYR A 679 -0.30 15.17 -18.81
N LYS A 680 0.42 15.06 -19.93
CA LYS A 680 0.53 13.84 -20.74
C LYS A 680 1.92 13.24 -20.57
N LEU A 681 2.04 11.97 -20.25
CA LEU A 681 3.33 11.28 -20.22
C LEU A 681 3.75 10.90 -21.65
N VAL A 682 4.95 11.29 -22.05
CA VAL A 682 5.47 11.14 -23.43
C VAL A 682 6.51 10.03 -23.53
N GLU A 683 7.42 9.95 -22.57
CA GLU A 683 8.53 8.97 -22.55
C GLU A 683 8.81 8.52 -21.11
N VAL A 684 9.25 7.27 -20.93
CA VAL A 684 9.73 6.70 -19.67
C VAL A 684 10.97 5.84 -19.94
N TYR A 685 12.04 6.01 -19.15
CA TYR A 685 13.25 5.19 -19.23
C TYR A 685 13.79 4.92 -17.82
N HIS A 686 14.26 3.70 -17.54
CA HIS A 686 15.03 3.42 -16.33
C HIS A 686 16.47 3.93 -16.52
N MET A 687 16.95 4.76 -15.60
CA MET A 687 18.34 5.27 -15.60
C MET A 687 19.29 4.35 -14.80
N SER A 688 18.72 3.59 -13.86
CA SER A 688 19.36 2.71 -12.88
C SER A 688 18.28 1.88 -12.17
N SER A 689 18.67 1.09 -11.17
CA SER A 689 17.78 0.26 -10.34
C SER A 689 16.72 1.07 -9.59
N ARG A 690 17.10 2.18 -8.94
CA ARG A 690 16.19 2.99 -8.12
C ARG A 690 15.77 4.31 -8.79
N THR A 691 16.16 4.59 -10.04
CA THR A 691 15.86 5.86 -10.73
C THR A 691 15.17 5.67 -12.09
N ILE A 692 13.98 6.27 -12.23
CA ILE A 692 13.19 6.27 -13.46
C ILE A 692 13.04 7.71 -13.96
N TYR A 693 13.39 7.94 -15.23
CA TYR A 693 13.15 9.19 -15.92
C TYR A 693 11.78 9.17 -16.61
N HIS A 694 11.02 10.25 -16.47
CA HIS A 694 9.73 10.48 -17.11
C HIS A 694 9.73 11.85 -17.82
N LYS A 695 9.29 11.90 -19.07
CA LYS A 695 9.13 13.16 -19.84
C LYS A 695 7.66 13.49 -19.99
N TYR A 696 7.19 14.55 -19.34
CA TYR A 696 5.81 15.02 -19.47
C TYR A 696 5.70 16.12 -20.51
N GLU A 697 4.60 16.13 -21.25
CA GLU A 697 4.06 17.31 -21.91
C GLU A 697 3.04 17.95 -20.97
N VAL A 698 3.23 19.22 -20.63
CA VAL A 698 2.36 19.98 -19.75
C VAL A 698 1.74 21.14 -20.51
N ARG A 699 0.41 21.18 -20.55
CA ARG A 699 -0.35 22.30 -21.14
C ARG A 699 -1.09 23.05 -20.04
N ASN A 700 -0.84 24.36 -19.90
CA ASN A 700 -1.81 25.25 -19.26
C ASN A 700 -2.87 25.56 -20.31
N VAL A 701 -4.08 25.02 -20.15
CA VAL A 701 -5.14 25.07 -21.15
C VAL A 701 -5.64 26.51 -21.33
N LYS A 702 -5.87 27.23 -20.22
CA LYS A 702 -6.35 28.64 -20.22
C LYS A 702 -5.37 29.58 -20.93
N LYS A 703 -4.05 29.41 -20.73
CA LYS A 703 -3.00 30.22 -21.38
C LYS A 703 -2.51 29.63 -22.73
N ARG A 704 -3.07 28.51 -23.20
CA ARG A 704 -2.65 27.73 -24.39
C ARG A 704 -1.14 27.38 -24.47
N ARG A 705 -0.36 27.52 -23.39
CA ARG A 705 1.10 27.26 -23.37
C ARG A 705 1.40 25.78 -23.10
N LYS A 706 2.06 25.13 -24.06
CA LYS A 706 2.70 23.80 -23.94
C LYS A 706 4.17 23.95 -23.50
N LYS A 707 4.66 23.03 -22.68
CA LYS A 707 6.08 22.85 -22.32
C LYS A 707 6.37 21.39 -22.00
N HIS A 708 7.65 21.01 -21.98
CA HIS A 708 8.07 19.70 -21.48
C HIS A 708 8.69 19.82 -20.08
N ILE A 709 8.49 18.78 -19.27
CA ILE A 709 9.07 18.62 -17.93
C ILE A 709 9.82 17.30 -17.88
N HIS A 710 11.05 17.37 -17.37
CA HIS A 710 11.96 16.24 -17.21
C HIS A 710 11.95 15.82 -15.75
N LEU A 711 11.21 14.76 -15.44
CA LEU A 711 10.98 14.29 -14.09
C LEU A 711 11.87 13.08 -13.80
N LEU A 712 12.65 13.12 -12.73
CA LEU A 712 13.40 11.97 -12.22
C LEU A 712 12.72 11.47 -10.96
N TYR A 713 12.19 10.25 -11.03
CA TYR A 713 11.69 9.51 -9.89
C TYR A 713 12.84 8.73 -9.26
N TYR A 714 13.12 8.96 -7.98
CA TYR A 714 14.05 8.17 -7.17
C TYR A 714 13.27 7.38 -6.13
N GLU A 715 13.25 6.06 -6.28
CA GLU A 715 12.62 5.11 -5.38
C GLU A 715 13.47 4.96 -4.12
N TRP A 716 13.09 5.72 -3.10
CA TRP A 716 13.71 5.67 -1.79
C TRP A 716 12.93 4.69 -0.91
N LEU A 717 13.30 3.41 -1.02
CA LEU A 717 12.78 2.29 -0.24
C LEU A 717 12.63 2.59 1.25
N GLU A 718 11.71 1.90 1.92
CA GLU A 718 11.41 2.11 3.35
C GLU A 718 12.53 1.67 4.31
N GLU A 719 13.67 1.19 3.79
CA GLU A 719 14.91 0.95 4.53
C GLU A 719 15.25 2.17 5.43
N ARG A 720 15.37 1.93 6.75
CA ARG A 720 15.64 2.98 7.75
C ARG A 720 17.07 3.50 7.69
N PHE A 721 18.02 2.61 7.36
CA PHE A 721 19.43 2.94 7.15
C PHE A 721 19.88 2.43 5.77
N PRO A 722 19.58 3.17 4.68
CA PRO A 722 20.00 2.76 3.34
C PRO A 722 21.53 2.77 3.20
N THR A 723 22.08 1.75 2.56
CA THR A 723 23.54 1.64 2.31
C THR A 723 23.94 2.11 0.90
N GLU A 724 23.01 2.18 -0.05
CA GLU A 724 23.24 2.66 -1.42
C GLU A 724 23.17 4.19 -1.53
N PHE A 725 24.26 4.87 -1.19
CA PHE A 725 24.40 6.33 -1.37
C PHE A 725 24.85 6.73 -2.79
N ASN A 726 25.45 5.80 -3.56
CA ASN A 726 26.09 6.09 -4.84
C ASN A 726 25.10 6.59 -5.91
N GLU A 727 23.89 6.01 -5.94
CA GLU A 727 22.86 6.37 -6.91
C GLU A 727 22.29 7.76 -6.62
N ILE A 728 21.94 8.05 -5.36
CA ILE A 728 21.45 9.38 -4.95
C ILE A 728 22.50 10.47 -5.22
N LEU A 729 23.80 10.25 -4.97
CA LEU A 729 24.84 11.24 -5.34
C LEU A 729 24.85 11.57 -6.84
N ARG A 730 24.56 10.60 -7.72
CA ARG A 730 24.44 10.85 -9.18
C ARG A 730 23.14 11.55 -9.54
N VAL A 731 22.04 11.30 -8.81
CA VAL A 731 20.82 12.09 -8.92
C VAL A 731 21.10 13.54 -8.52
N LEU A 732 21.75 13.80 -7.38
CA LEU A 732 22.17 15.15 -6.97
C LEU A 732 23.05 15.83 -8.03
N HIS A 733 24.02 15.11 -8.59
CA HIS A 733 24.84 15.62 -9.68
C HIS A 733 24.02 15.97 -10.94
N PHE A 734 23.09 15.10 -11.35
CA PHE A 734 22.17 15.39 -12.45
C PHE A 734 21.36 16.67 -12.21
N CYS A 735 20.99 16.96 -10.96
CA CYS A 735 20.16 18.11 -10.57
C CYS A 735 20.95 19.41 -10.46
N SER A 736 22.23 19.32 -10.05
CA SER A 736 23.10 20.48 -9.88
C SER A 736 23.19 21.30 -11.18
N LYS A 737 23.26 22.63 -11.04
CA LYS A 737 23.20 23.63 -12.12
C LYS A 737 21.88 23.71 -12.92
N LYS A 738 20.85 22.89 -12.64
CA LYS A 738 19.55 22.95 -13.35
C LYS A 738 18.48 23.72 -12.56
N LYS A 739 17.52 24.31 -13.27
CA LYS A 739 16.29 24.86 -12.68
C LYS A 739 15.34 23.72 -12.27
N ALA A 740 15.67 23.10 -11.14
CA ALA A 740 14.98 21.95 -10.57
C ALA A 740 14.13 22.30 -9.33
N ILE A 741 13.13 21.47 -9.03
CA ILE A 741 12.38 21.44 -7.77
C ILE A 741 12.32 20.01 -7.26
N CYS A 742 12.41 19.80 -5.94
CA CYS A 742 12.20 18.51 -5.31
C CYS A 742 10.79 18.41 -4.70
N VAL A 743 10.16 17.25 -4.90
CA VAL A 743 8.83 16.85 -4.43
C VAL A 743 8.98 15.48 -3.78
N SER A 744 8.40 15.26 -2.59
CA SER A 744 8.35 13.93 -1.98
C SER A 744 7.07 13.71 -1.21
N ASN A 745 6.69 12.45 -1.02
CA ASN A 745 5.77 12.06 0.05
C ASN A 745 6.49 11.88 1.40
N ARG A 746 7.78 11.48 1.39
CA ARG A 746 8.69 11.37 2.54
C ARG A 746 10.15 11.54 2.07
N ARG A 747 11.06 11.98 2.96
CA ARG A 747 12.51 12.16 2.73
C ARG A 747 12.98 13.36 1.87
N LYS A 748 12.13 14.32 1.49
CA LYS A 748 12.62 15.58 0.84
C LYS A 748 13.57 16.38 1.74
N GLU A 749 13.40 16.32 3.07
CA GLU A 749 14.25 17.09 4.00
C GLU A 749 15.70 16.62 3.90
N VAL A 750 15.94 15.31 3.99
CA VAL A 750 17.28 14.72 3.85
C VAL A 750 17.83 14.85 2.43
N PHE A 751 16.99 14.71 1.39
CA PHE A 751 17.41 14.98 0.01
C PHE A 751 17.88 16.44 -0.18
N SER A 752 17.16 17.39 0.41
CA SER A 752 17.51 18.82 0.40
C SER A 752 18.82 19.12 1.12
N LEU A 753 19.04 18.49 2.29
CA LEU A 753 20.31 18.63 3.02
C LEU A 753 21.47 18.06 2.20
N LEU A 754 21.30 16.87 1.63
CA LEU A 754 22.31 16.24 0.78
C LEU A 754 22.62 17.07 -0.47
N TYR A 755 21.60 17.66 -1.11
CA TYR A 755 21.79 18.57 -2.25
C TYR A 755 22.56 19.84 -1.85
N LEU A 756 22.26 20.41 -0.68
CA LEU A 756 22.98 21.57 -0.15
C LEU A 756 24.45 21.22 0.15
N ILE A 757 24.74 20.09 0.81
CA ILE A 757 26.11 19.63 1.08
C ILE A 757 26.86 19.35 -0.23
N PHE A 758 26.23 18.64 -1.17
CA PHE A 758 26.79 18.34 -2.49
C PHE A 758 27.20 19.62 -3.23
N ASN A 759 26.33 20.63 -3.26
CA ASN A 759 26.64 21.91 -3.90
C ASN A 759 27.66 22.75 -3.11
N ILE A 760 27.73 22.67 -1.78
CA ILE A 760 28.77 23.32 -0.97
C ILE A 760 30.15 22.74 -1.31
N VAL A 761 30.25 21.40 -1.38
CA VAL A 761 31.47 20.69 -1.76
C VAL A 761 31.86 20.99 -3.21
N CYS A 762 30.93 20.85 -4.18
CA CYS A 762 31.22 21.10 -5.59
C CYS A 762 31.47 22.58 -5.94
N ALA A 763 31.03 23.52 -5.11
CA ALA A 763 31.33 24.95 -5.24
C ALA A 763 32.50 25.41 -4.35
N ALA A 764 33.25 24.46 -3.75
CA ALA A 764 34.40 24.71 -2.89
C ALA A 764 34.16 25.77 -1.78
N LYS A 765 32.96 25.79 -1.17
CA LYS A 765 32.66 26.73 -0.08
C LYS A 765 33.03 26.13 1.28
N GLN A 766 33.96 26.75 2.00
CA GLN A 766 34.30 26.35 3.37
C GLN A 766 33.15 26.72 4.34
N VAL A 767 32.43 25.71 4.84
CA VAL A 767 31.32 25.88 5.80
C VAL A 767 31.42 24.76 6.85
N LYS A 768 31.30 25.09 8.14
CA LYS A 768 31.22 24.08 9.21
C LYS A 768 29.89 23.33 9.15
N MET A 769 29.90 22.01 9.37
CA MET A 769 28.73 21.13 9.24
C MET A 769 27.55 21.62 10.09
N VAL A 770 27.80 22.06 11.33
CA VAL A 770 26.75 22.65 12.19
C VAL A 770 26.02 23.82 11.52
N LYS A 771 26.75 24.71 10.83
CA LYS A 771 26.14 25.84 10.11
C LYS A 771 25.31 25.39 8.90
N ILE A 772 25.64 24.26 8.28
CA ILE A 772 24.85 23.67 7.19
C ILE A 772 23.50 23.18 7.73
N PHE A 773 23.48 22.48 8.87
CA PHE A 773 22.23 22.04 9.52
C PHE A 773 21.36 23.21 9.97
N GLN A 774 21.94 24.16 10.72
CA GLN A 774 21.20 25.34 11.20
C GLN A 774 20.63 26.17 10.03
N PHE A 775 21.37 26.31 8.92
CA PHE A 775 20.88 26.98 7.73
C PHE A 775 19.79 26.19 7.00
N HIS A 776 19.98 24.88 6.83
CA HIS A 776 19.01 23.99 6.19
C HIS A 776 17.68 24.01 6.94
N LEU A 777 17.70 23.76 8.25
CA LEU A 777 16.52 23.76 9.12
C LEU A 777 15.69 25.05 9.01
N ARG A 778 16.37 26.21 9.06
CA ARG A 778 15.75 27.55 8.92
C ARG A 778 15.05 27.79 7.58
N ASN A 779 15.43 27.07 6.52
CA ASN A 779 14.91 27.27 5.15
C ASN A 779 14.07 26.07 4.65
N CYS A 780 14.15 24.90 5.28
CA CYS A 780 13.54 23.66 4.83
C CYS A 780 12.13 23.45 5.43
N ASN A 781 11.24 24.44 5.25
CA ASN A 781 9.86 24.42 5.77
C ASN A 781 9.72 24.23 7.31
N GLY A 782 10.80 24.40 8.09
CA GLY A 782 10.82 24.16 9.53
C GLY A 782 10.68 22.68 9.95
N ALA A 783 10.74 21.73 9.01
CA ALA A 783 10.56 20.31 9.30
C ALA A 783 11.85 19.69 9.90
N PRO A 784 11.78 18.99 11.05
CA PRO A 784 12.92 18.25 11.59
C PRO A 784 13.36 17.12 10.65
N LEU A 785 14.66 17.05 10.39
CA LEU A 785 15.30 15.77 10.06
C LEU A 785 15.21 14.89 11.29
N ASP A 786 14.71 13.66 11.13
CA ASP A 786 14.80 12.66 12.19
C ASP A 786 16.21 12.07 12.29
N ARG A 787 16.50 11.38 13.39
CA ARG A 787 17.82 10.76 13.64
C ARG A 787 18.26 9.79 12.53
N GLU A 788 17.34 9.11 11.86
CA GLU A 788 17.65 8.11 10.82
C GLU A 788 18.04 8.80 9.50
N GLU A 789 17.26 9.80 9.08
CA GLU A 789 17.56 10.73 7.99
C GLU A 789 18.91 11.44 8.21
N MET A 790 19.19 11.88 9.44
CA MET A 790 20.42 12.56 9.82
C MET A 790 21.65 11.64 9.73
N LEU A 791 21.56 10.42 10.28
CA LEU A 791 22.63 9.43 10.20
C LEU A 791 22.90 8.99 8.75
N PHE A 792 21.87 8.87 7.90
CA PHE A 792 22.06 8.62 6.46
C PHE A 792 22.78 9.78 5.76
N ALA A 793 22.50 11.03 6.13
CA ALA A 793 23.22 12.17 5.58
C ALA A 793 24.72 12.12 5.92
N PHE A 794 25.08 11.75 7.16
CA PHE A 794 26.48 11.54 7.55
C PHE A 794 27.14 10.38 6.82
N ARG A 795 26.43 9.25 6.67
CA ARG A 795 26.94 8.08 5.94
C ARG A 795 27.28 8.43 4.50
N THR A 796 26.38 9.15 3.82
CA THR A 796 26.58 9.61 2.44
C THR A 796 27.81 10.53 2.30
N VAL A 797 28.05 11.42 3.26
CA VAL A 797 29.20 12.34 3.24
C VAL A 797 30.52 11.61 3.51
N ILE A 798 30.55 10.72 4.51
CA ILE A 798 31.75 9.94 4.87
C ILE A 798 32.16 9.01 3.72
N ASP A 799 31.23 8.25 3.15
CA ASP A 799 31.56 7.32 2.07
C ASP A 799 32.01 8.07 0.79
N TRP A 800 31.35 9.18 0.44
CA TRP A 800 31.78 10.03 -0.68
C TRP A 800 33.22 10.54 -0.49
N ALA A 801 33.62 10.82 0.75
CA ALA A 801 34.98 11.21 1.08
C ALA A 801 35.97 10.02 0.96
N GLN A 802 35.59 8.81 1.40
CA GLN A 802 36.42 7.60 1.24
C GLN A 802 36.56 7.13 -0.22
N GLU A 803 35.58 7.42 -1.07
CA GLU A 803 35.66 7.21 -2.52
C GLU A 803 36.56 8.22 -3.23
N THR A 804 36.52 9.51 -2.83
CA THR A 804 37.19 10.60 -3.56
C THR A 804 38.52 11.07 -2.97
N ALA A 805 38.85 10.72 -1.72
CA ALA A 805 40.08 11.10 -1.04
C ALA A 805 40.76 9.90 -0.36
N SER A 806 41.86 9.42 -0.96
CA SER A 806 42.64 8.27 -0.48
C SER A 806 43.10 8.38 0.97
N GLN A 807 43.50 9.58 1.41
CA GLN A 807 44.04 9.84 2.75
C GLN A 807 43.05 9.52 3.90
N LEU A 808 41.75 9.48 3.66
CA LEU A 808 40.73 9.23 4.70
C LEU A 808 40.48 7.74 4.95
N ARG A 809 40.98 6.84 4.10
CA ARG A 809 40.77 5.39 4.25
C ARG A 809 41.46 4.80 5.48
N ASN A 810 42.48 5.49 6.00
CA ASN A 810 43.25 5.05 7.16
C ASN A 810 42.73 5.63 8.50
N ASP A 811 41.66 6.45 8.48
CA ASP A 811 41.04 6.98 9.69
C ASP A 811 40.22 5.87 10.38
N LYS A 812 40.78 5.33 11.48
CA LYS A 812 40.14 4.28 12.28
C LYS A 812 38.78 4.72 12.85
N GLY A 813 38.60 6.01 13.14
CA GLY A 813 37.34 6.56 13.63
C GLY A 813 36.25 6.53 12.56
N MET A 814 36.56 7.00 11.35
CA MET A 814 35.65 6.91 10.19
C MET A 814 35.32 5.46 9.84
N SER A 815 36.31 4.56 9.84
CA SER A 815 36.12 3.14 9.55
C SER A 815 35.18 2.47 10.57
N ASN A 816 35.44 2.65 11.87
CA ASN A 816 34.58 2.15 12.95
C ASN A 816 33.15 2.72 12.84
N TRP A 817 33.01 4.03 12.59
CA TRP A 817 31.70 4.65 12.42
C TRP A 817 30.90 4.02 11.27
N CYS A 818 31.55 3.79 10.11
CA CYS A 818 30.91 3.09 8.99
C CYS A 818 30.57 1.63 9.32
N GLN A 819 31.41 0.91 10.06
CA GLN A 819 31.09 -0.44 10.53
C GLN A 819 29.86 -0.45 11.44
N ILE A 820 29.77 0.45 12.41
CA ILE A 820 28.60 0.57 13.31
C ILE A 820 27.33 0.92 12.52
N TYR A 821 27.38 1.87 11.58
CA TYR A 821 26.23 2.16 10.69
C TYR A 821 25.81 0.91 9.90
N THR A 822 26.77 0.11 9.41
CA THR A 822 26.49 -1.12 8.65
C THR A 822 25.87 -2.21 9.55
N LYS A 823 26.34 -2.35 10.80
CA LYS A 823 25.68 -3.20 11.81
C LYS A 823 24.24 -2.73 12.09
N MET A 824 24.04 -1.42 12.27
CA MET A 824 22.70 -0.82 12.48
C MET A 824 21.75 -1.08 11.29
N ALA A 825 22.23 -0.93 10.06
CA ALA A 825 21.45 -1.21 8.85
C ALA A 825 21.07 -2.69 8.72
N THR A 826 22.03 -3.59 8.96
CA THR A 826 21.81 -5.05 8.91
C THR A 826 20.80 -5.48 9.97
N PHE A 827 20.94 -4.98 11.20
CA PHE A 827 20.00 -5.24 12.29
C PHE A 827 18.61 -4.64 12.02
N ALA A 828 18.51 -3.42 11.49
CA ALA A 828 17.23 -2.79 11.17
C ALA A 828 16.46 -3.49 10.04
N LYS A 829 17.18 -4.21 9.16
CA LYS A 829 16.65 -4.99 8.04
C LYS A 829 16.18 -6.39 8.46
N SER A 830 16.87 -7.03 9.39
CA SER A 830 16.43 -8.29 10.04
C SER A 830 15.32 -8.06 11.05
N HIS A 831 15.31 -6.92 11.74
CA HIS A 831 14.36 -6.57 12.81
C HIS A 831 13.55 -5.30 12.48
N PRO A 832 12.62 -5.36 11.49
CA PRO A 832 11.82 -4.21 11.07
C PRO A 832 10.87 -3.69 12.16
N ASN A 833 10.53 -4.52 13.15
CA ASN A 833 9.74 -4.19 14.33
C ASN A 833 10.50 -3.34 15.37
N VAL A 834 11.84 -3.49 15.48
CA VAL A 834 12.65 -2.79 16.49
C VAL A 834 12.89 -1.34 16.05
N ARG A 835 12.00 -0.43 16.49
CA ARG A 835 11.99 0.98 16.07
C ARG A 835 13.21 1.80 16.52
N PHE A 836 13.91 1.42 17.58
CA PHE A 836 15.01 2.20 18.13
C PHE A 836 16.23 1.32 18.39
N ILE A 837 17.38 1.73 17.83
CA ILE A 837 18.66 1.03 17.96
C ILE A 837 19.64 1.94 18.71
N ARG A 838 20.16 1.44 19.85
CA ARG A 838 21.38 2.00 20.47
C ARG A 838 22.58 1.25 19.93
N HIS A 839 23.59 1.98 19.47
CA HIS A 839 24.85 1.39 18.99
C HIS A 839 25.56 0.56 20.06
N SER A 840 25.34 0.86 21.36
CA SER A 840 25.89 0.13 22.50
C SER A 840 25.47 -1.36 22.53
N PHE A 841 24.37 -1.71 21.86
CA PHE A 841 23.92 -3.10 21.70
C PHE A 841 24.56 -3.81 20.49
N LEU A 842 25.35 -3.09 19.68
CA LEU A 842 26.01 -3.59 18.46
C LEU A 842 27.55 -3.50 18.54
N THR A 843 28.08 -2.89 19.58
CA THR A 843 29.52 -2.78 19.87
C THR A 843 30.08 -3.93 20.69
N GLY A 844 29.28 -4.97 20.99
CA GLY A 844 29.80 -6.25 21.45
C GLY A 844 30.48 -7.01 20.31
N ASP A 845 31.59 -7.66 20.61
CA ASP A 845 32.29 -8.52 19.66
C ASP A 845 31.70 -9.94 19.67
N GLY A 846 31.26 -10.40 18.50
CA GLY A 846 30.82 -11.78 18.26
C GLY A 846 29.47 -12.18 18.87
N GLU A 847 29.41 -12.43 20.17
CA GLU A 847 28.70 -13.63 20.65
C GLU A 847 27.36 -13.41 21.42
N VAL A 848 26.96 -12.19 21.77
CA VAL A 848 25.76 -11.97 22.61
C VAL A 848 24.74 -10.99 22.01
N LEU A 849 24.18 -11.35 20.85
CA LEU A 849 22.95 -10.74 20.32
C LEU A 849 21.67 -11.13 21.11
N PRO A 850 21.43 -12.40 21.53
CA PRO A 850 20.13 -12.82 22.08
C PRO A 850 19.66 -12.01 23.30
N LYS A 851 20.55 -11.74 24.27
CA LYS A 851 20.21 -10.94 25.47
C LYS A 851 19.88 -9.48 25.15
N SER A 852 20.30 -8.97 23.98
CA SER A 852 19.95 -7.61 23.53
C SER A 852 18.54 -7.52 22.96
N GLU A 853 18.01 -8.62 22.41
CA GLU A 853 16.66 -8.68 21.84
C GLU A 853 15.60 -8.68 22.94
N GLU A 854 15.77 -9.48 24.01
CA GLU A 854 14.94 -9.42 25.21
C GLU A 854 14.98 -8.04 25.89
N ALA A 855 16.17 -7.43 25.97
CA ALA A 855 16.33 -6.09 26.55
C ALA A 855 15.65 -5.00 25.70
N ALA A 856 15.68 -5.12 24.37
CA ALA A 856 14.97 -4.21 23.46
C ALA A 856 13.45 -4.38 23.53
N LEU A 857 12.95 -5.61 23.66
CA LEU A 857 11.52 -5.92 23.81
C LEU A 857 10.94 -5.41 25.14
N ASN A 858 11.69 -5.50 26.24
CA ASN A 858 11.22 -5.11 27.58
C ASN A 858 11.32 -3.61 27.90
N CYS A 859 11.84 -2.77 27.00
CA CYS A 859 12.16 -1.38 27.28
C CYS A 859 10.93 -0.43 27.32
N ARG A 860 10.12 -0.52 28.38
CA ARG A 860 8.97 0.37 28.63
C ARG A 860 9.40 1.83 28.91
N ARG A 861 9.38 2.72 27.91
CA ARG A 861 9.11 4.18 28.08
C ARG A 861 8.85 4.92 26.75
N VAL A 862 7.94 5.91 26.82
CA VAL A 862 7.62 7.02 25.89
C VAL A 862 7.92 6.82 24.38
N PRO A 863 6.89 6.78 23.50
CA PRO A 863 7.09 6.72 22.06
C PRO A 863 7.54 8.08 21.48
N PHE A 864 8.85 8.30 21.38
CA PHE A 864 9.40 9.52 20.78
C PHE A 864 9.23 9.51 19.24
N SER A 865 8.06 9.95 18.76
CA SER A 865 7.78 10.14 17.34
C SER A 865 8.04 11.60 16.95
N GLU A 866 9.27 11.91 16.53
CA GLU A 866 9.76 13.28 16.29
C GLU A 866 8.94 14.12 15.30
N ARG A 867 8.06 13.49 14.49
CA ARG A 867 7.16 14.19 13.56
C ARG A 867 5.65 14.10 13.90
N CYS A 868 5.16 13.14 14.68
CA CYS A 868 3.70 13.06 14.96
C CYS A 868 3.26 14.18 15.90
N ASP A 869 3.85 14.26 17.09
CA ASP A 869 3.43 15.20 18.14
C ASP A 869 3.78 16.67 17.80
N ALA A 870 4.73 16.87 16.89
CA ALA A 870 5.17 18.18 16.44
C ALA A 870 4.16 18.83 15.46
N VAL A 871 3.66 18.07 14.48
CA VAL A 871 2.80 18.60 13.41
C VAL A 871 1.46 19.09 13.95
N ASP A 872 0.77 18.29 14.77
CA ASP A 872 -0.56 18.65 15.27
C ASP A 872 -0.52 19.82 16.26
N LYS A 873 0.59 20.01 17.01
CA LYS A 873 0.78 21.20 17.85
C LYS A 873 1.11 22.47 17.06
N HIS A 874 1.83 22.40 15.94
CA HIS A 874 2.33 23.59 15.24
C HIS A 874 1.36 24.21 14.23
N PHE A 875 0.42 23.44 13.67
CA PHE A 875 -0.57 23.97 12.72
C PHE A 875 -1.89 24.42 13.38
N GLY A 876 -1.98 24.41 14.72
CA GLY A 876 -3.21 24.64 15.48
C GLY A 876 -3.72 26.08 15.61
N LEU A 877 -2.95 27.10 15.19
CA LEU A 877 -3.33 28.51 15.35
C LEU A 877 -3.15 29.36 14.09
N ARG A 878 -4.24 29.54 13.33
CA ARG A 878 -4.45 30.69 12.42
C ARG A 878 -5.95 30.93 12.19
N LYS A 879 -6.55 31.82 12.99
CA LYS A 879 -7.77 32.54 12.57
C LYS A 879 -7.38 33.62 11.55
N ARG A 880 -8.37 34.15 10.83
CA ARG A 880 -8.18 35.20 9.80
C ARG A 880 -7.85 36.55 10.44
N GLY A 881 -7.08 37.35 9.72
CA GLY A 881 -6.97 38.80 9.85
C GLY A 881 -6.44 39.34 8.53
N GLU A 882 -7.27 40.15 7.84
CA GLU A 882 -7.08 40.95 6.62
C GLU A 882 -6.18 40.48 5.45
N VAL A 883 -6.27 41.24 4.35
CA VAL A 883 -5.46 41.13 3.12
C VAL A 883 -4.89 42.51 2.84
N GLU A 884 -3.57 42.66 2.91
CA GLU A 884 -2.87 43.76 2.24
C GLU A 884 -2.36 43.27 0.89
N GLU A 885 -2.58 44.06 -0.15
CA GLU A 885 -2.05 43.82 -1.49
C GLU A 885 -0.64 44.41 -1.60
N ILE A 886 0.31 43.64 -2.13
CA ILE A 886 1.66 44.11 -2.45
C ILE A 886 1.82 43.99 -3.97
N PRO A 887 2.12 45.09 -4.70
CA PRO A 887 2.15 45.09 -6.17
C PRO A 887 3.35 44.32 -6.75
N GLU A 888 3.20 43.88 -8.01
CA GLU A 888 4.29 43.27 -8.78
C GLU A 888 5.36 44.32 -9.16
N ILE A 889 6.63 43.90 -9.18
CA ILE A 889 7.76 44.71 -9.67
C ILE A 889 8.51 43.91 -10.73
N GLU A 890 8.55 44.43 -11.96
CA GLU A 890 9.51 44.01 -13.00
C GLU A 890 10.77 44.91 -12.96
N PRO A 891 11.96 44.42 -13.32
CA PRO A 891 13.21 45.19 -13.25
C PRO A 891 13.65 45.80 -14.60
N ASP A 892 14.16 47.04 -14.60
CA ASP A 892 15.53 47.39 -15.05
C ASP A 892 15.82 48.91 -15.18
N LYS A 893 17.12 49.27 -15.16
CA LYS A 893 17.80 50.50 -15.66
C LYS A 893 17.74 51.86 -14.88
N ILE A 894 18.78 52.05 -14.05
CA ILE A 894 19.79 53.14 -14.01
C ILE A 894 19.46 54.51 -14.68
N ILE A 895 19.50 55.60 -13.90
CA ILE A 895 20.29 56.87 -14.04
C ILE A 895 20.00 57.80 -12.81
N ASP A 896 20.76 58.88 -12.63
CA ASP A 896 20.98 59.64 -11.37
C ASP A 896 19.96 60.74 -10.96
N VAL A 897 19.79 60.95 -9.63
CA VAL A 897 19.91 62.20 -8.80
C VAL A 897 19.41 63.57 -9.35
N PRO A 898 18.80 64.54 -8.58
CA PRO A 898 18.33 64.60 -7.15
C PRO A 898 16.93 65.25 -6.84
N VAL A 899 16.48 65.10 -5.58
CA VAL A 899 15.81 66.06 -4.62
C VAL A 899 14.90 67.23 -5.10
N MET A 900 13.65 67.26 -4.61
CA MET A 900 12.93 68.34 -3.84
C MET A 900 11.44 67.89 -3.62
N THR A 901 10.73 67.92 -2.47
CA THR A 901 10.49 68.83 -1.31
C THR A 901 9.34 69.85 -1.45
N ALA A 902 8.13 69.46 -1.02
CA ALA A 902 7.03 70.26 -0.41
C ALA A 902 5.91 69.24 -0.03
N GLU A 903 5.25 69.16 1.13
CA GLU A 903 4.78 70.09 2.19
C GLU A 903 3.45 70.82 1.93
N CYS A 904 2.65 70.91 3.01
CA CYS A 904 1.41 71.67 3.21
C CYS A 904 0.11 71.19 2.48
N LYS A 905 -1.09 71.27 3.09
CA LYS A 905 -1.47 71.37 4.53
C LYS A 905 -2.96 71.03 4.74
N ASP A 906 -3.39 71.09 6.01
CA ASP A 906 -4.76 71.03 6.57
C ASP A 906 -5.79 71.92 5.81
N ASP A 907 -7.12 71.73 5.86
CA ASP A 907 -7.95 71.81 7.07
C ASP A 907 -9.39 71.22 6.96
N ASN A 908 -9.79 70.49 8.02
CA ASN A 908 -11.00 70.61 8.86
C ASN A 908 -12.50 70.73 8.39
N TYR A 909 -13.36 70.23 9.31
CA TYR A 909 -14.78 70.58 9.63
C TYR A 909 -16.00 70.10 8.78
N LYS A 910 -16.56 68.95 9.19
CA LYS A 910 -17.87 68.72 9.85
C LYS A 910 -19.23 69.33 9.39
N GLU A 911 -20.26 68.46 9.54
CA GLU A 911 -21.66 68.67 10.01
C GLU A 911 -22.86 68.94 9.03
N ASP A 912 -23.75 67.93 9.02
CA ASP A 912 -25.22 67.91 9.20
C ASP A 912 -26.28 68.42 8.17
N LEU A 913 -27.12 67.43 7.78
CA LEU A 913 -28.60 67.38 7.78
C LEU A 913 -29.49 68.34 6.93
N GLY A 914 -30.11 67.76 5.89
CA GLY A 914 -31.58 67.88 5.63
C GLY A 914 -32.03 68.73 4.42
N GLY A 915 -33.01 68.26 3.62
CA GLY A 915 -33.45 69.01 2.41
C GLY A 915 -34.60 68.54 1.49
N ILE A 916 -35.47 67.60 1.91
CA ILE A 916 -36.86 67.32 1.44
C ILE A 916 -37.31 67.75 0.00
N LYS A 917 -37.79 66.77 -0.82
CA LYS A 917 -39.08 66.76 -1.59
C LYS A 917 -39.27 65.45 -2.38
N THR A 918 -40.24 64.58 -2.00
CA THR A 918 -41.57 64.31 -2.64
C THR A 918 -41.52 63.75 -4.09
N GLU A 919 -42.33 62.76 -4.51
CA GLU A 919 -43.77 62.60 -4.23
C GLU A 919 -44.39 61.17 -4.39
N LYS A 920 -45.41 60.88 -3.55
CA LYS A 920 -46.51 59.87 -3.58
C LYS A 920 -46.54 58.70 -4.62
N ARG A 921 -46.79 57.49 -4.10
CA ARG A 921 -48.16 56.91 -4.03
C ARG A 921 -48.30 55.79 -2.98
N LYS A 922 -49.47 55.70 -2.32
CA LYS A 922 -49.84 54.68 -1.32
C LYS A 922 -50.89 53.70 -1.88
N LYS A 923 -50.89 52.45 -1.38
CA LYS A 923 -52.06 51.89 -0.68
C LYS A 923 -51.61 50.83 0.34
N SER A 924 -52.49 50.48 1.27
CA SER A 924 -52.22 49.74 2.52
C SER A 924 -53.50 49.01 2.99
N LEU A 925 -53.47 48.45 4.21
CA LEU A 925 -54.52 47.68 4.92
C LEU A 925 -54.69 46.22 4.46
N GLU A 926 -55.12 45.28 5.32
CA GLU A 926 -54.91 45.09 6.78
C GLU A 926 -55.34 43.66 7.18
N GLU A 927 -55.32 43.34 8.48
CA GLU A 927 -55.73 42.05 9.03
C GLU A 927 -57.26 41.85 9.07
N THR A 928 -57.75 40.63 8.83
CA THR A 928 -58.97 40.11 9.49
C THR A 928 -58.91 38.58 9.55
N VAL A 929 -59.60 37.99 10.52
CA VAL A 929 -59.68 36.55 10.81
C VAL A 929 -61.15 36.09 10.68
N ILE A 930 -61.39 34.78 10.61
CA ILE A 930 -62.59 34.00 10.99
C ILE A 930 -63.19 33.10 9.87
N ASP A 931 -63.21 31.81 10.21
CA ASP A 931 -64.02 30.63 9.86
C ASP A 931 -64.12 29.99 8.45
N ASP A 932 -63.91 28.66 8.51
CA ASP A 932 -64.52 27.52 7.79
C ASP A 932 -64.71 27.48 6.26
N ILE A 933 -64.16 26.41 5.67
CA ILE A 933 -64.95 25.40 4.93
C ILE A 933 -64.26 24.01 5.00
N ASN A 934 -65.03 22.97 5.29
CA ASN A 934 -64.59 21.57 5.24
C ASN A 934 -64.73 20.97 3.83
N VAL A 935 -63.66 20.38 3.26
CA VAL A 935 -63.78 19.36 2.21
C VAL A 935 -62.74 18.25 2.42
N LYS A 936 -63.21 16.99 2.46
CA LYS A 936 -62.36 15.77 2.45
C LYS A 936 -62.24 15.21 1.03
N THR A 937 -61.05 14.77 0.64
CA THR A 937 -60.76 13.53 -0.13
C THR A 937 -59.23 13.45 -0.29
N ALA A 938 -58.53 12.44 0.23
CA ALA A 938 -58.51 11.03 -0.18
C ALA A 938 -57.88 10.82 -1.57
N ILE A 939 -56.67 10.25 -1.60
CA ILE A 939 -56.04 9.67 -2.78
C ILE A 939 -55.88 8.17 -2.49
N LEU A 940 -56.39 7.34 -3.41
CA LEU A 940 -56.46 5.89 -3.26
C LEU A 940 -55.17 5.19 -3.67
N SER A 941 -54.91 4.04 -3.05
CA SER A 941 -54.02 3.01 -3.56
C SER A 941 -54.66 2.25 -4.73
N PRO A 942 -53.90 1.84 -5.76
CA PRO A 942 -54.31 0.76 -6.66
C PRO A 942 -54.18 -0.60 -5.93
N GLU A 943 -55.20 -1.45 -6.05
CA GLU A 943 -55.22 -2.80 -5.48
C GLU A 943 -54.62 -3.86 -6.44
N GLN A 944 -54.69 -5.13 -6.02
CA GLN A 944 -54.22 -6.30 -6.76
C GLN A 944 -55.35 -6.96 -7.56
N GLU A 945 -55.02 -7.49 -8.74
CA GLU A 945 -55.73 -8.56 -9.45
C GLU A 945 -54.66 -9.49 -10.08
N ASP A 946 -54.81 -10.81 -10.20
CA ASP A 946 -55.62 -11.77 -9.43
C ASP A 946 -54.97 -13.18 -9.56
N LEU A 947 -55.35 -14.16 -8.75
CA LEU A 947 -54.80 -15.53 -8.76
C LEU A 947 -55.86 -16.62 -8.99
N GLY A 948 -55.64 -17.50 -9.97
CA GLY A 948 -56.62 -18.52 -10.34
C GLY A 948 -56.07 -19.94 -10.56
N TYR A 949 -56.27 -20.82 -9.55
CA TYR A 949 -56.59 -22.26 -9.67
C TYR A 949 -55.56 -23.24 -10.33
N ARG A 950 -55.52 -24.56 -10.00
CA ARG A 950 -56.21 -25.40 -9.00
C ARG A 950 -55.30 -26.59 -8.57
N ASP A 951 -55.53 -27.11 -7.36
CA ASP A 951 -54.93 -28.33 -6.75
C ASP A 951 -55.37 -29.65 -7.45
N PRO A 952 -54.67 -30.81 -7.26
CA PRO A 952 -55.05 -31.71 -6.15
C PRO A 952 -53.94 -32.55 -5.47
N ALA A 953 -54.08 -32.72 -4.15
CA ALA A 953 -53.64 -33.86 -3.29
C ALA A 953 -52.14 -33.92 -2.87
N ILE A 954 -51.76 -34.47 -1.70
CA ILE A 954 -52.45 -35.39 -0.77
C ILE A 954 -52.51 -34.80 0.66
N ALA A 955 -53.53 -35.17 1.46
CA ALA A 955 -53.77 -34.64 2.81
C ALA A 955 -53.89 -35.70 3.93
N ASN A 956 -53.48 -35.34 5.14
CA ASN A 956 -53.99 -35.79 6.44
C ASN A 956 -53.59 -34.70 7.49
N LYS A 957 -54.54 -34.06 8.20
CA LYS A 957 -55.16 -34.49 9.49
C LYS A 957 -54.13 -34.57 10.63
N ILE A 958 -54.28 -33.91 11.79
CA ILE A 958 -55.49 -33.47 12.54
C ILE A 958 -55.27 -32.16 13.35
N TYR A 959 -56.36 -31.50 13.79
CA TYR A 959 -56.43 -30.36 14.72
C TYR A 959 -55.90 -30.66 16.15
N ILE A 960 -55.49 -29.64 16.93
CA ILE A 960 -56.24 -29.11 18.11
C ILE A 960 -55.43 -28.05 18.91
N LYS A 961 -56.15 -27.01 19.36
CA LYS A 961 -55.87 -25.99 20.43
C LYS A 961 -54.52 -25.26 20.56
N SER A 962 -54.67 -23.95 20.76
CA SER A 962 -53.87 -23.11 21.66
C SER A 962 -54.19 -23.39 23.14
N GLU A 963 -53.21 -23.30 24.05
CA GLU A 963 -53.31 -22.47 25.27
C GLU A 963 -51.97 -22.32 26.02
N THR A 964 -51.59 -21.05 26.19
CA THR A 964 -50.86 -20.34 27.26
C THR A 964 -50.19 -21.06 28.45
N ILE A 965 -49.09 -20.45 28.94
CA ILE A 965 -48.41 -20.59 30.25
C ILE A 965 -47.53 -21.86 30.46
N PHE A 966 -46.22 -21.74 30.27
CA PHE A 966 -45.30 -21.24 31.32
C PHE A 966 -44.06 -20.57 30.70
#